data_AF-A0A1I7UZF8-F1
#
_entry.id   AF-A0A1I7UZF8-F1
#
_cell.length_a   1.000
_cell.length_b   1.000
_cell.length_c   1.000
_cell.angle_alpha   90.00
_cell.angle_beta   90.00
_cell.angle_gamma   90.00
#
_symmetry.space_group_name_H-M   'P 1'
#
loop_
_entity.id
_entity.type
_entity.pdbx_description
1 polymer ?
#
loop_
_entity_poly.entity_id
_entity_poly.type
_entity_poly.pdbx_seq_one_letter_code
_entity_poly.pdbx_strand_id
1 'polypeptide(L)'
;MPLYSSPFLRNVQISFAVYNTNTTVSLLPVDLDALNEFSDNSIAHPSRYPRAGGGPSHLDQAITHLKTINQMTTGIYIQDAIMESTAQPFDVIAELLNLNSLKTTDLRSPTDMKNMIAELKDIRSKLTIDYDKELTLLDFLRLKVEMDEVKQLKTWDLKDALMADMKEVQNNKGFDISVWEKLQSAFEVIQFAYLSTNQRQTQQTTDAFDAIKENSEKIIVSAPEALQNITASVKLKSGNTITYYLSSVPFLFGRIQSLEDHKGRLVTNNLEPVIKNIKTVAAFSRTLSPLLPTLSALQTAFNGTDISRTRIHTPGFRFADLKIIDSFASSYAQNEWIKKIIDIRKVSEALKPIHPFSKKTEKISEALNSHKPKSMYEMLDYLQKFEVSSFEPRDVIIGAMKCANDNDDLKVHISDIFDFGGMHDSLTSLRSEMVNLRKMLKEAAEFAKSAEVTKLLKGLVQISGRATESLEEAVKELNDFKPVEMKKILTKASKFKTDVRTGQFAIQKQTQATLEHLPNFLDKFESIFKDRKGIFRCLKDLPFGKESKETIRAIPVIWAHFYIPPTVVEDLDKLPELSRILWDARDQDKMIEEMSERRTEASEKLKWLGTQSNTVGQSIEGIMNLRNLLEHRKSFEAIQTGGEIFEMNLTEFQRTIRGVDTWAAGIPDLRNEEEVVRFAPVFREAVKVEGVENLEEIRQKVKEIGDGRMKREERIPFGRLQRALEGLDNVGMKFSGYRKHYEEMVEVLDDLGIFFMEYRFGEREIPEVQPGLLEKPWFIALLSVSGILTLLAAGLGVWYCRKKKKLCFRDKGKNELKLFFILIND
;
A
#
# COMPACT_ATOMS: atom_id res chain seq x y z
N MET A 1 4.48 61.85 -30.92
CA MET A 1 3.64 61.85 -32.14
C MET A 1 3.94 60.58 -32.95
N PRO A 2 2.98 60.07 -33.74
CA PRO A 2 2.79 58.62 -33.99
C PRO A 2 3.16 58.24 -35.44
N LEU A 3 3.20 56.98 -35.91
CA LEU A 3 2.24 55.84 -35.89
C LEU A 3 3.02 54.50 -36.07
N TYR A 4 2.46 53.29 -36.05
CA TYR A 4 1.05 52.82 -35.99
C TYR A 4 0.94 51.59 -35.03
N SER A 5 0.03 50.64 -35.28
CA SER A 5 -0.31 49.50 -34.40
C SER A 5 -0.41 48.15 -35.15
N SER A 6 -0.09 47.04 -34.46
CA SER A 6 -0.64 45.71 -34.77
C SER A 6 -0.81 44.87 -33.49
N PRO A 7 -2.02 44.37 -33.17
CA PRO A 7 -2.27 43.57 -31.98
C PRO A 7 -2.37 42.07 -32.30
N PHE A 8 -1.36 41.26 -31.98
CA PHE A 8 -1.44 39.79 -32.18
C PHE A 8 -0.72 38.91 -31.13
N LEU A 9 -0.20 39.49 -30.03
CA LEU A 9 0.57 38.73 -29.01
C LEU A 9 0.10 38.96 -27.57
N ARG A 10 -1.23 39.05 -27.37
CA ARG A 10 -1.87 38.86 -26.06
C ARG A 10 -2.99 37.83 -26.19
N ASN A 11 -2.60 36.55 -26.26
CA ASN A 11 -3.35 35.34 -25.87
C ASN A 11 -2.59 34.09 -26.34
N VAL A 12 -1.51 33.73 -25.63
CA VAL A 12 -0.95 32.36 -25.69
C VAL A 12 -1.29 31.69 -24.38
N GLN A 13 -2.49 31.13 -24.33
CA GLN A 13 -2.95 30.31 -23.22
C GLN A 13 -2.48 28.89 -23.50
N ILE A 14 -1.53 28.38 -22.69
CA ILE A 14 -1.00 27.02 -22.86
C ILE A 14 -2.09 26.02 -22.47
N SER A 15 -2.71 25.40 -23.48
CA SER A 15 -3.76 24.41 -23.29
C SER A 15 -3.18 23.01 -23.18
N PHE A 16 -3.37 22.35 -22.03
CA PHE A 16 -3.19 20.90 -21.94
C PHE A 16 -4.35 20.20 -22.66
N ALA A 17 -4.06 19.60 -23.82
CA ALA A 17 -5.05 18.87 -24.60
C ALA A 17 -5.35 17.49 -23.99
N VAL A 18 -6.32 17.43 -23.08
CA VAL A 18 -7.01 16.17 -22.76
C VAL A 18 -8.17 16.02 -23.73
N TYR A 19 -8.00 15.20 -24.77
CA TYR A 19 -9.07 14.90 -25.72
C TYR A 19 -10.21 14.16 -25.02
N ASN A 20 -11.39 14.78 -24.99
CA ASN A 20 -12.65 14.14 -24.65
C ASN A 20 -13.61 14.43 -25.80
N THR A 21 -14.11 13.39 -26.47
CA THR A 21 -14.93 13.53 -27.67
C THR A 21 -16.31 14.10 -27.34
N ASN A 22 -16.72 15.12 -28.10
CA ASN A 22 -18.07 15.71 -28.16
C ASN A 22 -18.70 16.24 -26.86
N THR A 23 -18.40 17.49 -26.48
CA THR A 23 -19.45 18.46 -26.08
C THR A 23 -18.95 19.91 -26.08
N THR A 24 -19.87 20.86 -26.28
CA THR A 24 -19.60 22.29 -26.52
C THR A 24 -19.04 23.02 -25.30
N VAL A 25 -17.98 23.82 -25.47
CA VAL A 25 -17.38 24.62 -24.41
C VAL A 25 -18.30 25.80 -24.04
N SER A 26 -18.70 25.87 -22.78
CA SER A 26 -19.23 27.09 -22.15
C SER A 26 -18.21 27.61 -21.14
N LEU A 27 -17.74 28.85 -21.34
CA LEU A 27 -16.82 29.52 -20.42
C LEU A 27 -17.60 30.01 -19.19
N LEU A 28 -17.19 29.57 -18.00
CA LEU A 28 -17.60 30.15 -16.71
C LEU A 28 -16.35 30.59 -15.93
N PRO A 29 -16.44 31.67 -15.14
CA PRO A 29 -15.27 32.28 -14.49
C PRO A 29 -14.68 31.37 -13.42
N VAL A 30 -13.35 31.42 -13.29
CA VAL A 30 -12.63 30.80 -12.16
C VAL A 30 -12.91 31.63 -10.91
N ASP A 31 -13.40 30.97 -9.87
CA ASP A 31 -13.58 31.54 -8.55
C ASP A 31 -12.19 31.82 -7.92
N LEU A 32 -11.88 33.11 -7.73
CA LEU A 32 -10.59 33.57 -7.22
C LEU A 32 -10.48 33.38 -5.70
N ASP A 33 -11.58 33.28 -4.97
CA ASP A 33 -11.56 33.08 -3.52
C ASP A 33 -11.11 31.66 -3.18
N ALA A 34 -11.45 30.68 -4.03
CA ALA A 34 -10.93 29.31 -3.94
C ALA A 34 -9.41 29.22 -4.19
N LEU A 35 -8.79 30.18 -4.89
CA LEU A 35 -7.33 30.22 -5.09
C LEU A 35 -6.58 30.85 -3.92
N ASN A 36 -7.20 31.80 -3.22
CA ASN A 36 -6.61 32.40 -2.02
C ASN A 36 -6.50 31.37 -0.86
N GLU A 37 -7.47 30.46 -0.71
CA GLU A 37 -7.41 29.37 0.29
C GLU A 37 -6.28 28.36 0.02
N PHE A 38 -5.79 28.27 -1.24
CA PHE A 38 -4.59 27.50 -1.61
C PHE A 38 -3.27 28.24 -1.35
N SER A 39 -3.27 29.58 -1.28
CA SER A 39 -2.08 30.39 -1.03
C SER A 39 -1.65 30.38 0.44
N ASP A 40 -2.61 30.48 1.36
CA ASP A 40 -2.35 30.65 2.81
C ASP A 40 -1.89 29.37 3.54
N ASN A 41 -1.76 28.25 2.83
CA ASN A 41 -1.18 27.00 3.36
C ASN A 41 0.26 26.75 2.86
N SER A 42 0.99 27.81 2.51
CA SER A 42 2.43 27.72 2.24
C SER A 42 3.18 27.18 3.47
N ILE A 43 4.12 26.26 3.21
CA ILE A 43 5.04 25.57 4.13
C ILE A 43 4.98 26.10 5.56
N ALA A 44 4.25 25.40 6.43
CA ALA A 44 4.29 25.67 7.85
C ALA A 44 5.71 25.43 8.38
N HIS A 45 6.46 26.52 8.56
CA HIS A 45 7.45 26.57 9.64
C HIS A 45 6.79 26.04 10.92
N PRO A 46 7.52 25.35 11.82
CA PRO A 46 6.98 24.87 13.09
C PRO A 46 6.61 26.05 13.99
N SER A 47 5.44 26.62 13.72
CA SER A 47 4.90 27.80 14.36
C SER A 47 4.31 27.39 15.70
N ARG A 48 4.81 28.00 16.76
CA ARG A 48 4.33 27.79 18.12
C ARG A 48 2.85 28.15 18.20
N TYR A 49 2.00 27.15 18.42
CA TYR A 49 0.62 27.34 18.89
C TYR A 49 0.47 26.77 20.33
N PRO A 50 -0.52 27.26 21.10
CA PRO A 50 -0.35 27.37 22.55
C PRO A 50 -0.58 26.06 23.30
N ARG A 51 0.27 25.78 24.28
CA ARG A 51 -0.03 24.79 25.32
C ARG A 51 -1.23 25.28 26.14
N ALA A 52 -2.34 24.54 26.08
CA ALA A 52 -3.37 24.63 27.10
C ALA A 52 -2.84 24.00 28.40
N GLY A 53 -2.26 24.82 29.28
CA GLY A 53 -2.05 24.52 30.71
C GLY A 53 -1.28 23.25 31.05
N GLY A 54 0.04 23.24 30.86
CA GLY A 54 0.89 22.15 31.35
C GLY A 54 2.38 22.36 31.04
N GLY A 55 3.25 21.77 31.87
CA GLY A 55 4.67 21.60 31.53
C GLY A 55 4.87 20.61 30.36
N PRO A 56 6.11 20.21 30.04
CA PRO A 56 6.32 19.01 29.22
C PRO A 56 5.57 17.83 29.84
N SER A 57 5.05 16.92 29.01
CA SER A 57 4.48 15.67 29.52
C SER A 57 5.56 14.87 30.25
N HIS A 58 5.18 14.01 31.19
CA HIS A 58 6.14 13.14 31.87
C HIS A 58 6.92 12.28 30.85
N LEU A 59 6.26 11.91 29.75
CA LEU A 59 6.84 11.25 28.58
C LEU A 59 7.90 12.11 27.87
N ASP A 60 7.63 13.39 27.57
CA ASP A 60 8.61 14.28 26.91
C ASP A 60 9.88 14.45 27.76
N GLN A 61 9.74 14.55 29.09
CA GLN A 61 10.88 14.68 29.98
C GLN A 61 11.70 13.37 30.03
N ALA A 62 11.03 12.22 30.12
CA ALA A 62 11.68 10.91 30.06
C ALA A 62 12.42 10.70 28.72
N ILE A 63 11.81 11.07 27.60
CA ILE A 63 12.44 11.02 26.27
C ILE A 63 13.64 11.99 26.19
N THR A 64 13.60 13.14 26.87
CA THR A 64 14.74 14.07 26.92
C THR A 64 15.93 13.48 27.68
N HIS A 65 15.69 12.80 28.80
CA HIS A 65 16.72 12.09 29.58
C HIS A 65 17.32 10.93 28.77
N LEU A 66 16.47 10.11 28.14
CA LEU A 66 16.88 9.01 27.27
C LEU A 66 17.67 9.47 26.03
N LYS A 67 17.27 10.59 25.41
CA LYS A 67 18.06 11.23 24.35
C LYS A 67 19.45 11.65 24.84
N THR A 68 19.55 12.23 26.03
CA THR A 68 20.84 12.62 26.61
C THR A 68 21.76 11.41 26.82
N ILE A 69 21.21 10.24 27.20
CA ILE A 69 21.98 8.98 27.25
C ILE A 69 22.45 8.59 25.84
N ASN A 70 21.56 8.56 24.85
CA ASN A 70 21.93 8.22 23.47
C ASN A 70 23.02 9.15 22.90
N GLN A 71 22.92 10.44 23.19
CA GLN A 71 23.91 11.42 22.78
C GLN A 71 25.30 11.07 23.30
N MET A 72 25.41 10.71 24.59
CA MET A 72 26.68 10.28 25.17
C MET A 72 27.18 8.98 24.54
N THR A 73 26.38 7.90 24.55
CA THR A 73 26.79 6.58 24.04
C THR A 73 27.19 6.64 22.57
N THR A 74 26.41 7.34 21.73
CA THR A 74 26.67 7.45 20.30
C THR A 74 27.78 8.46 19.97
N GLY A 75 27.94 9.52 20.76
CA GLY A 75 29.11 10.42 20.64
C GLY A 75 30.43 9.69 20.90
N ILE A 76 30.48 8.87 21.96
CA ILE A 76 31.64 8.03 22.30
C ILE A 76 31.88 6.98 21.20
N TYR A 77 30.82 6.29 20.75
CA TYR A 77 30.92 5.35 19.65
C TYR A 77 31.48 5.98 18.36
N ILE A 78 30.96 7.14 17.93
CA ILE A 78 31.45 7.83 16.73
C ILE A 78 32.94 8.16 16.86
N GLN A 79 33.35 8.68 18.02
CA GLN A 79 34.74 9.03 18.31
C GLN A 79 35.65 7.80 18.17
N ASP A 80 35.35 6.74 18.92
CA ASP A 80 36.19 5.55 18.98
C ASP A 80 36.17 4.78 17.64
N ALA A 81 35.01 4.70 16.99
CA ALA A 81 34.87 3.99 15.72
C ALA A 81 35.64 4.65 14.58
N ILE A 82 35.71 5.99 14.56
CA ILE A 82 36.54 6.74 13.62
C ILE A 82 38.03 6.58 13.94
N MET A 83 38.42 6.78 15.21
CA MET A 83 39.83 6.70 15.63
C MET A 83 40.43 5.30 15.48
N GLU A 84 39.62 4.25 15.64
CA GLU A 84 40.04 2.85 15.49
C GLU A 84 39.74 2.29 14.09
N SER A 85 39.36 3.15 13.13
CA SER A 85 39.05 2.80 11.73
C SER A 85 37.98 1.72 11.53
N THR A 86 37.09 1.53 12.51
CA THR A 86 35.97 0.56 12.43
C THR A 86 34.72 1.17 11.76
N ALA A 87 34.63 2.50 11.69
CA ALA A 87 33.66 3.23 10.86
C ALA A 87 34.39 4.21 9.93
N GLN A 88 33.94 4.31 8.67
CA GLN A 88 34.47 5.29 7.73
C GLN A 88 33.89 6.68 8.05
N PRO A 89 34.70 7.74 8.25
CA PRO A 89 34.18 9.02 8.72
C PRO A 89 33.18 9.67 7.76
N PHE A 90 33.36 9.46 6.44
CA PHE A 90 32.43 9.95 5.44
C PHE A 90 31.03 9.32 5.59
N ASP A 91 30.95 8.02 5.89
CA ASP A 91 29.67 7.33 6.03
C ASP A 91 28.92 7.85 7.27
N VAL A 92 29.63 8.14 8.37
CA VAL A 92 29.05 8.80 9.56
C VAL A 92 28.57 10.22 9.24
N ILE A 93 29.36 11.01 8.50
CA ILE A 93 28.96 12.35 8.03
C ILE A 93 27.70 12.27 7.16
N ALA A 94 27.63 11.28 6.25
CA ALA A 94 26.51 11.08 5.35
C ALA A 94 25.21 10.73 6.10
N GLU A 95 25.28 9.90 7.15
CA GLU A 95 24.12 9.64 8.02
C GLU A 95 23.68 10.89 8.81
N LEU A 96 24.62 11.62 9.40
CA LEU A 96 24.32 12.82 10.20
C LEU A 96 23.65 13.92 9.37
N LEU A 97 24.13 14.13 8.14
CA LEU A 97 23.62 15.14 7.21
C LEU A 97 22.42 14.66 6.39
N ASN A 98 21.82 13.50 6.72
CA ASN A 98 20.69 12.91 6.02
C ASN A 98 20.92 12.73 4.49
N LEU A 99 22.16 12.48 4.08
CA LEU A 99 22.53 12.17 2.70
C LEU A 99 22.19 10.71 2.35
N ASN A 100 21.08 10.16 2.86
CA ASN A 100 20.52 8.86 2.50
C ASN A 100 21.53 7.69 2.50
N SER A 101 22.39 7.59 3.52
CA SER A 101 23.49 6.59 3.62
C SER A 101 24.37 6.48 2.36
N LEU A 102 24.57 7.60 1.66
CA LEU A 102 25.43 7.72 0.49
C LEU A 102 26.85 7.30 0.86
N LYS A 103 27.40 6.31 0.16
CA LYS A 103 28.73 5.75 0.46
C LYS A 103 29.82 6.49 -0.30
N THR A 104 31.05 6.34 0.17
CA THR A 104 32.24 6.80 -0.57
C THR A 104 32.25 6.29 -2.03
N THR A 105 31.80 5.07 -2.32
CA THR A 105 31.70 4.49 -3.68
C THR A 105 30.73 5.20 -4.61
N ASP A 106 29.75 5.92 -4.06
CA ASP A 106 28.62 6.45 -4.80
C ASP A 106 28.90 7.86 -5.34
N LEU A 107 29.80 8.61 -4.69
CA LEU A 107 30.17 9.94 -5.17
C LEU A 107 30.96 9.81 -6.48
N ARG A 108 30.67 10.74 -7.39
CA ARG A 108 31.40 10.95 -8.64
C ARG A 108 32.17 12.25 -8.56
N SER A 109 33.16 12.42 -9.41
CA SER A 109 34.00 13.60 -9.37
C SER A 109 33.21 14.86 -9.75
N PRO A 110 33.65 16.06 -9.35
CA PRO A 110 33.09 17.32 -9.86
C PRO A 110 33.15 17.41 -11.39
N THR A 111 34.12 16.75 -12.01
CA THR A 111 34.27 16.64 -13.47
C THR A 111 33.15 15.81 -14.08
N ASP A 112 32.76 14.67 -13.49
CA ASP A 112 31.65 13.85 -13.98
C ASP A 112 30.33 14.62 -13.96
N MET A 113 30.09 15.39 -12.89
CA MET A 113 28.93 16.26 -12.77
C MET A 113 28.93 17.37 -13.83
N LYS A 114 30.09 18.02 -14.07
CA LYS A 114 30.26 19.01 -15.16
C LYS A 114 30.02 18.41 -16.53
N ASN A 115 30.52 17.20 -16.78
CA ASN A 115 30.34 16.48 -18.04
C ASN A 115 28.85 16.16 -18.27
N MET A 116 28.13 15.67 -17.26
CA MET A 116 26.69 15.44 -17.34
C MET A 116 25.92 16.74 -17.65
N ILE A 117 26.23 17.86 -16.99
CA ILE A 117 25.58 19.15 -17.28
C ILE A 117 25.90 19.64 -18.70
N ALA A 118 27.14 19.45 -19.16
CA ALA A 118 27.54 19.79 -20.52
C ALA A 118 26.80 18.93 -21.55
N GLU A 119 26.72 17.62 -21.34
CA GLU A 119 25.95 16.70 -22.18
C GLU A 119 24.45 17.03 -22.19
N LEU A 120 23.88 17.41 -21.05
CA LEU A 120 22.48 17.84 -20.95
C LEU A 120 22.22 19.15 -21.71
N LYS A 121 23.11 20.14 -21.59
CA LYS A 121 23.02 21.41 -22.33
C LYS A 121 23.24 21.19 -23.83
N ASP A 122 24.07 20.21 -24.21
CA ASP A 122 24.38 19.85 -25.60
C ASP A 122 23.40 18.85 -26.23
N ILE A 123 22.56 18.14 -25.45
CA ILE A 123 21.66 17.11 -25.99
C ILE A 123 20.75 17.68 -27.10
N ARG A 124 20.32 18.93 -26.94
CA ARG A 124 19.52 19.67 -27.93
C ARG A 124 20.23 19.85 -29.28
N SER A 125 21.57 19.95 -29.31
CA SER A 125 22.34 20.09 -30.56
C SER A 125 22.44 18.76 -31.33
N LYS A 126 22.41 17.64 -30.58
CA LYS A 126 22.56 16.27 -31.10
C LYS A 126 21.25 15.70 -31.65
N LEU A 127 20.11 16.10 -31.08
CA LEU A 127 18.77 15.66 -31.46
C LEU A 127 18.27 16.34 -32.74
N THR A 128 17.51 15.61 -33.56
CA THR A 128 16.93 16.09 -34.82
C THR A 128 15.41 15.98 -34.74
N ILE A 129 14.68 17.10 -34.85
CA ILE A 129 13.22 17.10 -34.67
C ILE A 129 12.54 16.39 -35.86
N ASP A 130 11.82 15.31 -35.59
CA ASP A 130 11.04 14.56 -36.58
C ASP A 130 9.75 14.02 -35.92
N TYR A 131 8.94 14.95 -35.39
CA TYR A 131 7.77 14.66 -34.55
C TYR A 131 6.85 13.60 -35.16
N ASP A 132 6.57 13.68 -36.46
CA ASP A 132 5.68 12.74 -37.14
C ASP A 132 6.20 11.31 -37.06
N LYS A 133 7.50 11.08 -37.29
CA LYS A 133 8.12 9.76 -37.21
C LYS A 133 8.31 9.26 -35.78
N GLU A 134 8.53 10.16 -34.84
CA GLU A 134 8.60 9.83 -33.42
C GLU A 134 7.22 9.41 -32.89
N LEU A 135 6.17 10.12 -33.28
CA LEU A 135 4.77 9.74 -33.04
C LEU A 135 4.45 8.40 -33.70
N THR A 136 4.79 8.22 -34.99
CA THR A 136 4.67 6.94 -35.71
C THR A 136 5.23 5.79 -34.90
N LEU A 137 6.49 5.92 -34.46
CA LEU A 137 7.18 4.85 -33.74
C LEU A 137 6.55 4.62 -32.36
N LEU A 138 6.15 5.68 -31.65
CA LEU A 138 5.49 5.58 -30.35
C LEU A 138 4.15 4.84 -30.46
N ASP A 139 3.30 5.24 -31.42
CA ASP A 139 1.98 4.65 -31.64
C ASP A 139 2.11 3.18 -32.06
N PHE A 140 3.11 2.84 -32.89
CA PHE A 140 3.35 1.48 -33.33
C PHE A 140 3.97 0.58 -32.24
N LEU A 141 4.86 1.11 -31.39
CA LEU A 141 5.38 0.37 -30.23
C LEU A 141 4.32 0.21 -29.13
N ARG A 142 3.41 1.18 -28.96
CA ARG A 142 2.22 1.01 -28.10
C ARG A 142 1.34 -0.11 -28.64
N LEU A 143 1.04 -0.12 -29.93
CA LEU A 143 0.29 -1.20 -30.56
C LEU A 143 0.98 -2.56 -30.35
N LYS A 144 2.32 -2.63 -30.34
CA LYS A 144 3.02 -3.85 -29.89
C LYS A 144 2.60 -4.21 -28.45
N VAL A 145 2.83 -3.34 -27.45
CA VAL A 145 2.52 -3.64 -26.03
C VAL A 145 1.10 -4.20 -25.87
N GLU A 146 0.15 -3.56 -26.55
CA GLU A 146 -1.26 -3.91 -26.57
C GLU A 146 -1.56 -5.30 -27.20
N MET A 147 -0.71 -5.78 -28.10
CA MET A 147 -0.82 -7.09 -28.74
C MET A 147 -0.25 -8.25 -27.90
N ASP A 148 0.61 -7.97 -26.91
CA ASP A 148 1.11 -9.00 -25.99
C ASP A 148 -0.01 -9.54 -25.08
N GLU A 149 -1.02 -8.71 -24.79
CA GLU A 149 -2.24 -9.08 -24.06
C GLU A 149 -3.13 -10.05 -24.86
N VAL A 150 -3.00 -10.11 -26.20
CA VAL A 150 -3.78 -11.01 -27.06
C VAL A 150 -3.30 -12.45 -26.97
N LYS A 151 -3.93 -13.25 -26.10
CA LYS A 151 -3.55 -14.65 -25.88
C LYS A 151 -3.79 -15.58 -27.08
N GLN A 152 -4.82 -15.35 -27.90
CA GLN A 152 -5.25 -16.27 -28.97
C GLN A 152 -5.27 -15.65 -30.38
N LEU A 153 -4.08 -15.44 -30.98
CA LEU A 153 -3.94 -14.97 -32.38
C LEU A 153 -3.91 -16.08 -33.44
N LYS A 154 -3.65 -17.33 -33.04
CA LYS A 154 -3.42 -18.43 -34.00
C LYS A 154 -4.76 -18.92 -34.59
N THR A 155 -5.67 -19.35 -33.72
CA THR A 155 -7.02 -19.86 -34.02
C THR A 155 -8.06 -18.75 -33.83
N TRP A 156 -8.72 -18.32 -34.90
CA TRP A 156 -9.82 -17.33 -34.85
C TRP A 156 -11.17 -18.04 -34.99
N ASP A 157 -11.35 -19.11 -34.22
CA ASP A 157 -12.51 -19.99 -34.32
C ASP A 157 -13.75 -19.39 -33.60
N LEU A 158 -13.60 -18.13 -33.14
CA LEU A 158 -14.58 -17.37 -32.38
C LEU A 158 -15.87 -17.11 -33.17
N LYS A 159 -15.76 -16.94 -34.50
CA LYS A 159 -16.89 -16.68 -35.39
C LYS A 159 -17.89 -17.83 -35.38
N ASP A 160 -17.43 -19.04 -35.71
CA ASP A 160 -18.29 -20.22 -35.81
C ASP A 160 -18.83 -20.65 -34.44
N ALA A 161 -18.00 -20.56 -33.39
CA ALA A 161 -18.43 -20.82 -32.03
C ALA A 161 -19.55 -19.86 -31.57
N LEU A 162 -19.36 -18.54 -31.77
CA LEU A 162 -20.36 -17.53 -31.42
C LEU A 162 -21.64 -17.67 -32.26
N MET A 163 -21.52 -17.94 -33.55
CA MET A 163 -22.66 -18.16 -34.44
C MET A 163 -23.45 -19.43 -34.10
N ALA A 164 -22.78 -20.52 -33.72
CA ALA A 164 -23.42 -21.75 -33.27
C ALA A 164 -24.15 -21.52 -31.94
N ASP A 165 -23.46 -20.96 -30.95
CA ASP A 165 -24.02 -20.65 -29.63
C ASP A 165 -25.27 -19.75 -29.74
N MET A 166 -25.22 -18.68 -30.54
CA MET A 166 -26.36 -17.77 -30.73
C MET A 166 -27.54 -18.45 -31.44
N LYS A 167 -27.29 -19.27 -32.47
CA LYS A 167 -28.34 -20.05 -33.13
C LYS A 167 -28.99 -21.06 -32.17
N GLU A 168 -28.25 -21.66 -31.26
CA GLU A 168 -28.82 -22.58 -30.27
C GLU A 168 -29.61 -21.85 -29.18
N VAL A 169 -29.16 -20.67 -28.73
CA VAL A 169 -29.91 -19.79 -27.84
C VAL A 169 -31.24 -19.39 -28.46
N GLN A 170 -31.25 -18.94 -29.73
CA GLN A 170 -32.47 -18.60 -30.46
C GLN A 170 -33.48 -19.75 -30.47
N ASN A 171 -33.00 -20.99 -30.63
CA ASN A 171 -33.81 -22.20 -30.71
C ASN A 171 -34.20 -22.83 -29.34
N ASN A 172 -34.10 -22.08 -28.23
CA ASN A 172 -34.36 -22.59 -26.86
C ASN A 172 -33.50 -23.80 -26.45
N LYS A 173 -32.30 -23.94 -27.03
CA LYS A 173 -31.36 -25.05 -26.75
C LYS A 173 -29.99 -24.59 -26.23
N GLY A 174 -29.72 -23.28 -26.22
CA GLY A 174 -28.44 -22.71 -25.84
C GLY A 174 -28.20 -22.50 -24.33
N PHE A 175 -29.11 -22.96 -23.46
CA PHE A 175 -28.99 -22.85 -22.01
C PHE A 175 -29.23 -24.20 -21.33
N ASP A 176 -28.28 -24.63 -20.50
CA ASP A 176 -28.55 -25.70 -19.53
C ASP A 176 -29.22 -25.11 -18.28
N ILE A 177 -30.54 -25.24 -18.22
CA ILE A 177 -31.36 -24.98 -17.03
C ILE A 177 -32.09 -26.26 -16.57
N SER A 178 -31.60 -27.43 -16.95
CA SER A 178 -32.26 -28.73 -16.78
C SER A 178 -32.66 -29.04 -15.32
N VAL A 179 -31.89 -28.55 -14.34
CA VAL A 179 -32.21 -28.70 -12.91
C VAL A 179 -33.42 -27.84 -12.49
N TRP A 180 -33.61 -26.66 -13.09
CA TRP A 180 -34.81 -25.85 -12.87
C TRP A 180 -36.05 -26.48 -13.51
N GLU A 181 -35.93 -27.00 -14.73
CA GLU A 181 -37.05 -27.67 -15.42
C GLU A 181 -37.60 -28.87 -14.61
N LYS A 182 -36.70 -29.65 -13.97
CA LYS A 182 -37.07 -30.71 -13.02
C LYS A 182 -37.85 -30.17 -11.80
N LEU A 183 -37.35 -29.11 -11.16
CA LEU A 183 -38.03 -28.48 -10.01
C LEU A 183 -39.40 -27.93 -10.38
N GLN A 184 -39.49 -27.22 -11.51
CA GLN A 184 -40.73 -26.65 -12.02
C GLN A 184 -41.76 -27.73 -12.31
N SER A 185 -41.36 -28.80 -13.01
CA SER A 185 -42.23 -29.94 -13.33
C SER A 185 -42.78 -30.61 -12.06
N ALA A 186 -41.94 -30.79 -11.04
CA ALA A 186 -42.37 -31.37 -9.77
C ALA A 186 -43.41 -30.48 -9.04
N PHE A 187 -43.24 -29.16 -9.02
CA PHE A 187 -44.25 -28.24 -8.46
C PHE A 187 -45.59 -28.30 -9.23
N GLU A 188 -45.54 -28.43 -10.56
CA GLU A 188 -46.74 -28.54 -11.40
C GLU A 188 -47.50 -29.85 -11.14
N VAL A 189 -46.79 -30.97 -11.01
CA VAL A 189 -47.40 -32.27 -10.67
C VAL A 189 -48.04 -32.23 -9.28
N ILE A 190 -47.39 -31.64 -8.27
CA ILE A 190 -48.00 -31.43 -6.95
C ILE A 190 -49.26 -30.57 -7.08
N GLN A 191 -49.23 -29.47 -7.84
CA GLN A 191 -50.39 -28.60 -8.01
C GLN A 191 -51.58 -29.33 -8.66
N PHE A 192 -51.34 -30.14 -9.69
CA PHE A 192 -52.38 -30.92 -10.35
C PHE A 192 -52.93 -32.02 -9.43
N ALA A 193 -52.05 -32.80 -8.81
CA ALA A 193 -52.43 -33.89 -7.92
C ALA A 193 -53.20 -33.40 -6.68
N TYR A 194 -52.77 -32.29 -6.07
CA TYR A 194 -53.47 -31.66 -4.92
C TYR A 194 -54.90 -31.22 -5.26
N LEU A 195 -55.20 -30.88 -6.51
CA LEU A 195 -56.56 -30.57 -6.96
C LEU A 195 -57.39 -31.84 -7.24
N SER A 196 -56.73 -32.95 -7.59
CA SER A 196 -57.37 -34.21 -7.97
C SER A 196 -57.74 -35.11 -6.77
N THR A 197 -57.19 -34.89 -5.57
CA THR A 197 -57.48 -35.69 -4.37
C THR A 197 -58.92 -35.62 -3.87
N ASN A 198 -59.71 -34.64 -4.33
CA ASN A 198 -61.13 -34.50 -4.02
C ASN A 198 -62.07 -35.19 -5.04
N GLN A 199 -61.55 -36.06 -5.91
CA GLN A 199 -62.36 -36.82 -6.86
C GLN A 199 -62.94 -38.11 -6.23
N ARG A 200 -64.11 -38.56 -6.70
CA ARG A 200 -64.86 -39.68 -6.13
C ARG A 200 -64.31 -41.08 -6.50
N GLN A 201 -63.17 -41.18 -7.16
CA GLN A 201 -62.61 -42.45 -7.64
C GLN A 201 -61.34 -42.83 -6.86
N THR A 202 -61.43 -43.89 -6.06
CA THR A 202 -60.38 -44.37 -5.15
C THR A 202 -59.00 -44.47 -5.79
N GLN A 203 -58.89 -45.04 -7.01
CA GLN A 203 -57.61 -45.20 -7.70
C GLN A 203 -56.97 -43.86 -8.07
N GLN A 204 -57.75 -42.93 -8.65
CA GLN A 204 -57.25 -41.61 -9.06
C GLN A 204 -56.75 -40.80 -7.85
N THR A 205 -57.39 -40.97 -6.69
CA THR A 205 -56.97 -40.35 -5.43
C THR A 205 -55.66 -40.96 -4.91
N THR A 206 -55.49 -42.28 -4.99
CA THR A 206 -54.23 -42.97 -4.62
C THR A 206 -53.06 -42.53 -5.51
N ASP A 207 -53.26 -42.55 -6.83
CA ASP A 207 -52.25 -42.13 -7.82
C ASP A 207 -51.82 -40.65 -7.58
N ALA A 208 -52.77 -39.80 -7.16
CA ALA A 208 -52.48 -38.41 -6.81
C ALA A 208 -51.64 -38.29 -5.52
N PHE A 209 -51.84 -39.13 -4.50
CA PHE A 209 -50.99 -39.12 -3.31
C PHE A 209 -49.56 -39.58 -3.61
N ASP A 210 -49.38 -40.63 -4.41
CA ASP A 210 -48.05 -41.06 -4.85
C ASP A 210 -47.34 -39.96 -5.65
N ALA A 211 -48.06 -39.29 -6.56
CA ALA A 211 -47.53 -38.15 -7.30
C ALA A 211 -47.14 -36.97 -6.40
N ILE A 212 -47.92 -36.64 -5.36
CA ILE A 212 -47.57 -35.60 -4.36
C ILE A 212 -46.31 -36.00 -3.60
N LYS A 213 -46.23 -37.25 -3.14
CA LYS A 213 -45.09 -37.78 -2.37
C LYS A 213 -43.79 -37.70 -3.17
N GLU A 214 -43.76 -38.35 -4.33
CA GLU A 214 -42.58 -38.49 -5.17
C GLU A 214 -42.04 -37.11 -5.60
N ASN A 215 -42.92 -36.19 -5.98
CA ASN A 215 -42.51 -34.86 -6.44
C ASN A 215 -42.12 -33.92 -5.29
N SER A 216 -42.69 -34.11 -4.09
CA SER A 216 -42.23 -33.40 -2.89
C SER A 216 -40.81 -33.82 -2.50
N GLU A 217 -40.52 -35.13 -2.55
CA GLU A 217 -39.18 -35.67 -2.32
C GLU A 217 -38.17 -35.17 -3.38
N LYS A 218 -38.54 -35.20 -4.66
CA LYS A 218 -37.72 -34.64 -5.76
C LYS A 218 -37.34 -33.18 -5.52
N ILE A 219 -38.27 -32.31 -5.11
CA ILE A 219 -37.96 -30.89 -4.84
C ILE A 219 -36.99 -30.74 -3.67
N ILE A 220 -37.19 -31.49 -2.59
CA ILE A 220 -36.32 -31.45 -1.40
C ILE A 220 -34.88 -31.85 -1.76
N VAL A 221 -34.71 -32.84 -2.65
CA VAL A 221 -33.39 -33.34 -3.09
C VAL A 221 -32.74 -32.43 -4.14
N SER A 222 -33.48 -31.94 -5.14
CA SER A 222 -32.92 -31.18 -6.26
C SER A 222 -32.76 -29.68 -6.00
N ALA A 223 -33.42 -29.08 -5.01
CA ALA A 223 -33.26 -27.64 -4.73
C ALA A 223 -31.84 -27.24 -4.25
N PRO A 224 -31.14 -28.02 -3.41
CA PRO A 224 -29.73 -27.79 -3.10
C PRO A 224 -28.79 -27.92 -4.31
N GLU A 225 -29.02 -28.93 -5.18
CA GLU A 225 -28.26 -29.17 -6.41
C GLU A 225 -28.41 -27.99 -7.40
N ALA A 226 -29.65 -27.51 -7.59
CA ALA A 226 -29.94 -26.34 -8.41
C ALA A 226 -29.11 -25.13 -7.96
N LEU A 227 -29.08 -24.84 -6.65
CA LEU A 227 -28.34 -23.71 -6.12
C LEU A 227 -26.83 -23.80 -6.34
N GLN A 228 -26.24 -25.00 -6.27
CA GLN A 228 -24.83 -25.18 -6.58
C GLN A 228 -24.58 -24.91 -8.07
N ASN A 229 -25.37 -25.52 -8.96
CA ASN A 229 -25.16 -25.44 -10.40
C ASN A 229 -25.46 -24.05 -11.01
N ILE A 230 -26.41 -23.30 -10.44
CA ILE A 230 -26.75 -21.92 -10.88
C ILE A 230 -25.63 -20.91 -10.60
N THR A 231 -24.66 -21.21 -9.71
CA THR A 231 -23.55 -20.29 -9.42
C THR A 231 -22.52 -20.14 -10.55
N ALA A 232 -22.54 -21.01 -11.57
CA ALA A 232 -21.65 -20.92 -12.72
C ALA A 232 -22.35 -20.90 -14.08
N SER A 233 -23.66 -21.18 -14.13
CA SER A 233 -24.33 -21.65 -15.36
C SER A 233 -25.46 -20.74 -15.82
N VAL A 234 -25.10 -19.78 -16.67
CA VAL A 234 -25.79 -19.61 -17.96
C VAL A 234 -24.68 -19.68 -19.01
N LYS A 235 -24.15 -20.89 -19.20
CA LYS A 235 -23.11 -21.15 -20.20
C LYS A 235 -23.76 -21.41 -21.54
N LEU A 236 -23.07 -21.00 -22.60
CA LEU A 236 -23.41 -21.42 -23.96
C LEU A 236 -22.87 -22.84 -24.16
N LYS A 237 -23.41 -23.58 -25.14
CA LYS A 237 -23.12 -25.01 -25.31
C LYS A 237 -21.67 -25.29 -25.71
N SER A 238 -20.99 -24.33 -26.35
CA SER A 238 -19.54 -24.37 -26.57
C SER A 238 -18.70 -24.42 -25.29
N GLY A 239 -19.31 -24.18 -24.11
CA GLY A 239 -18.63 -24.02 -22.83
C GLY A 239 -18.14 -22.59 -22.56
N ASN A 240 -18.16 -21.72 -23.57
CA ASN A 240 -17.84 -20.30 -23.44
C ASN A 240 -18.98 -19.50 -22.77
N THR A 241 -18.67 -18.26 -22.41
CA THR A 241 -19.64 -17.30 -21.84
C THR A 241 -19.73 -16.07 -22.72
N ILE A 242 -20.85 -15.34 -22.69
CA ILE A 242 -20.93 -14.04 -23.39
C ILE A 242 -19.88 -13.05 -22.87
N THR A 243 -19.48 -13.14 -21.59
CA THR A 243 -18.35 -12.38 -21.03
C THR A 243 -17.03 -12.66 -21.76
N TYR A 244 -16.78 -13.90 -22.21
CA TYR A 244 -15.59 -14.24 -23.01
C TYR A 244 -15.62 -13.49 -24.35
N TYR A 245 -16.71 -13.62 -25.10
CA TYR A 245 -16.89 -12.94 -26.39
C TYR A 245 -16.83 -11.40 -26.25
N LEU A 246 -17.46 -10.83 -25.22
CA LEU A 246 -17.37 -9.41 -24.87
C LEU A 246 -15.98 -8.96 -24.39
N SER A 247 -15.09 -9.87 -23.99
CA SER A 247 -13.70 -9.52 -23.65
C SER A 247 -12.77 -9.58 -24.86
N SER A 248 -13.05 -10.45 -25.84
CA SER A 248 -12.16 -10.69 -26.99
C SER A 248 -12.51 -9.85 -28.22
N VAL A 249 -13.79 -9.69 -28.57
CA VAL A 249 -14.19 -8.97 -29.80
C VAL A 249 -13.95 -7.46 -29.69
N PRO A 250 -14.41 -6.73 -28.64
CA PRO A 250 -14.15 -5.29 -28.53
C PRO A 250 -12.65 -4.99 -28.45
N PHE A 251 -11.89 -5.85 -27.78
CA PHE A 251 -10.46 -5.68 -27.60
C PHE A 251 -9.71 -5.75 -28.94
N LEU A 252 -9.93 -6.82 -29.72
CA LEU A 252 -9.32 -6.98 -31.03
C LEU A 252 -9.83 -5.94 -32.04
N PHE A 253 -11.10 -5.55 -31.96
CA PHE A 253 -11.63 -4.44 -32.74
C PHE A 253 -10.90 -3.13 -32.41
N GLY A 254 -10.71 -2.82 -31.12
CA GLY A 254 -9.95 -1.64 -30.69
C GLY A 254 -8.50 -1.65 -31.17
N ARG A 255 -7.85 -2.82 -31.27
CA ARG A 255 -6.49 -2.93 -31.83
C ARG A 255 -6.46 -2.77 -33.35
N ILE A 256 -7.48 -3.26 -34.07
CA ILE A 256 -7.68 -2.99 -35.50
C ILE A 256 -7.90 -1.50 -35.73
N GLN A 257 -8.81 -0.87 -34.99
CA GLN A 257 -9.09 0.55 -35.10
C GLN A 257 -7.85 1.39 -34.79
N SER A 258 -7.14 1.08 -33.70
CA SER A 258 -5.85 1.72 -33.38
C SER A 258 -4.83 1.55 -34.51
N LEU A 259 -4.67 0.36 -35.09
CA LEU A 259 -3.78 0.16 -36.24
C LEU A 259 -4.21 1.01 -37.45
N GLU A 260 -5.51 1.10 -37.73
CA GLU A 260 -6.03 1.85 -38.87
C GLU A 260 -5.98 3.37 -38.69
N ASP A 261 -6.20 3.89 -37.48
CA ASP A 261 -6.10 5.32 -37.14
C ASP A 261 -4.65 5.80 -37.29
N HIS A 262 -3.68 4.94 -37.00
CA HIS A 262 -2.25 5.26 -37.08
C HIS A 262 -1.59 4.86 -38.42
N LYS A 263 -2.23 4.02 -39.26
CA LYS A 263 -1.63 3.42 -40.49
C LYS A 263 -0.96 4.43 -41.41
N GLY A 264 -1.57 5.61 -41.60
CA GLY A 264 -1.06 6.65 -42.50
C GLY A 264 0.29 7.22 -42.07
N ARG A 265 0.64 7.08 -40.79
CA ARG A 265 1.94 7.50 -40.23
C ARG A 265 3.00 6.40 -40.34
N LEU A 266 2.61 5.13 -40.41
CA LEU A 266 3.49 3.95 -40.36
C LEU A 266 4.40 3.76 -41.58
N VAL A 267 4.10 4.39 -42.72
CA VAL A 267 4.76 4.12 -44.01
C VAL A 267 6.04 4.97 -44.21
N THR A 268 6.81 5.20 -43.14
CA THR A 268 7.99 6.09 -43.17
C THR A 268 9.31 5.32 -43.36
N ASN A 269 9.95 5.51 -44.51
CA ASN A 269 11.10 4.70 -44.94
C ASN A 269 12.48 5.11 -44.35
N ASN A 270 12.57 6.21 -43.59
CA ASN A 270 13.85 6.64 -43.00
C ASN A 270 13.68 7.10 -41.55
N LEU A 271 14.04 6.20 -40.63
CA LEU A 271 14.02 6.39 -39.18
C LEU A 271 15.41 6.49 -38.56
N GLU A 272 16.47 6.61 -39.36
CA GLU A 272 17.82 6.85 -38.83
C GLU A 272 17.89 8.09 -37.92
N PRO A 273 17.15 9.20 -38.17
CA PRO A 273 17.05 10.31 -37.21
C PRO A 273 16.46 9.90 -35.85
N VAL A 274 15.41 9.09 -35.86
CA VAL A 274 14.72 8.62 -34.65
C VAL A 274 15.60 7.63 -33.87
N ILE A 275 16.25 6.70 -34.56
CA ILE A 275 17.24 5.77 -33.98
C ILE A 275 18.39 6.57 -33.34
N LYS A 276 18.91 7.60 -34.04
CA LYS A 276 19.96 8.50 -33.53
C LYS A 276 19.49 9.27 -32.28
N ASN A 277 18.27 9.80 -32.28
CA ASN A 277 17.72 10.52 -31.14
C ASN A 277 17.60 9.62 -29.91
N ILE A 278 17.04 8.44 -30.06
CA ILE A 278 16.85 7.48 -28.96
C ILE A 278 18.20 6.97 -28.45
N LYS A 279 19.18 6.73 -29.33
CA LYS A 279 20.56 6.45 -28.92
C LYS A 279 21.21 7.60 -28.16
N THR A 280 20.90 8.85 -28.51
CA THR A 280 21.42 10.04 -27.83
C THR A 280 20.85 10.16 -26.41
N VAL A 281 19.54 9.95 -26.23
CA VAL A 281 18.91 9.92 -24.90
C VAL A 281 19.41 8.74 -24.06
N ALA A 282 19.50 7.53 -24.65
CA ALA A 282 20.03 6.36 -23.95
C ALA A 282 21.52 6.52 -23.56
N ALA A 283 22.33 7.19 -24.38
CA ALA A 283 23.72 7.52 -24.04
C ALA A 283 23.79 8.51 -22.87
N PHE A 284 23.03 9.60 -22.92
CA PHE A 284 22.96 10.55 -21.81
C PHE A 284 22.46 9.90 -20.51
N SER A 285 21.49 8.98 -20.58
CA SER A 285 21.03 8.27 -19.39
C SER A 285 22.13 7.41 -18.77
N ARG A 286 23.06 6.83 -19.55
CA ARG A 286 24.23 6.13 -18.99
C ARG A 286 25.16 7.09 -18.22
N THR A 287 25.25 8.35 -18.63
CA THR A 287 25.98 9.41 -17.90
C THR A 287 25.24 9.84 -16.63
N LEU A 288 23.91 9.93 -16.69
CA LEU A 288 23.06 10.38 -15.58
C LEU A 288 22.87 9.31 -14.49
N SER A 289 22.58 8.05 -14.85
CA SER A 289 22.23 7.00 -13.87
C SER A 289 23.22 6.83 -12.71
N PRO A 290 24.56 6.89 -12.90
CA PRO A 290 25.52 6.85 -11.80
C PRO A 290 25.50 8.06 -10.86
N LEU A 291 24.88 9.18 -11.25
CA LEU A 291 24.79 10.42 -10.49
C LEU A 291 23.48 10.54 -9.70
N LEU A 292 22.41 9.86 -10.15
CA LEU A 292 21.09 9.88 -9.49
C LEU A 292 21.14 9.55 -7.98
N PRO A 293 21.95 8.59 -7.47
CA PRO A 293 22.05 8.35 -6.03
C PRO A 293 22.55 9.57 -5.25
N THR A 294 23.55 10.29 -5.78
CA THR A 294 24.08 11.52 -5.17
C THR A 294 23.05 12.65 -5.21
N LEU A 295 22.31 12.79 -6.31
CA LEU A 295 21.28 13.82 -6.46
C LEU A 295 20.08 13.54 -5.54
N SER A 296 19.64 12.28 -5.41
CA SER A 296 18.59 11.87 -4.46
C SER A 296 19.03 12.06 -3.01
N ALA A 297 20.28 11.75 -2.66
CA ALA A 297 20.85 12.03 -1.34
C ALA A 297 20.84 13.53 -1.01
N LEU A 298 21.26 14.39 -1.94
CA LEU A 298 21.21 15.85 -1.79
C LEU A 298 19.78 16.38 -1.64
N GLN A 299 18.82 15.86 -2.42
CA GLN A 299 17.39 16.18 -2.27
C GLN A 299 16.88 15.84 -0.85
N THR A 300 17.24 14.66 -0.35
CA THR A 300 16.88 14.17 0.99
C THR A 300 17.40 15.11 2.08
N ALA A 301 18.71 15.41 2.04
CA ALA A 301 19.36 16.32 2.98
C ALA A 301 18.76 17.73 2.97
N PHE A 302 18.49 18.29 1.78
CA PHE A 302 17.95 19.64 1.65
C PHE A 302 16.48 19.79 2.05
N ASN A 303 15.69 18.72 1.96
CA ASN A 303 14.28 18.74 2.33
C ASN A 303 14.05 18.43 3.82
N GLY A 304 15.06 17.91 4.54
CA GLY A 304 14.91 17.48 5.92
C GLY A 304 14.03 16.24 6.10
N THR A 305 13.67 15.58 4.99
CA THR A 305 12.93 14.32 4.97
C THR A 305 13.85 13.21 5.47
N ASP A 306 13.56 12.68 6.65
CA ASP A 306 14.32 11.60 7.26
C ASP A 306 13.88 10.26 6.66
N ILE A 307 14.33 9.98 5.44
CA ILE A 307 13.96 8.75 4.73
C ILE A 307 14.46 7.54 5.51
N SER A 308 13.60 6.54 5.65
CA SER A 308 13.72 5.37 6.53
C SER A 308 14.80 4.33 6.14
N ARG A 309 16.01 4.78 5.78
CA ARG A 309 17.19 3.90 5.82
C ARG A 309 17.68 3.79 7.25
N THR A 310 17.91 2.55 7.68
CA THR A 310 18.54 2.25 8.97
C THR A 310 19.89 2.94 9.08
N ARG A 311 19.98 3.89 10.01
CA ARG A 311 21.24 4.47 10.50
C ARG A 311 22.05 3.34 11.14
N ILE A 312 23.28 3.13 10.69
CA ILE A 312 24.18 2.09 11.17
C ILE A 312 25.07 2.64 12.28
N HIS A 313 25.59 3.86 12.09
CA HIS A 313 26.54 4.49 12.99
C HIS A 313 25.92 5.53 13.92
N THR A 314 24.77 6.09 13.54
CA THR A 314 24.11 7.20 14.25
C THR A 314 22.62 6.97 14.57
N PRO A 315 22.17 5.77 14.96
CA PRO A 315 20.76 5.53 15.23
C PRO A 315 20.26 6.41 16.40
N GLY A 316 19.11 7.05 16.20
CA GLY A 316 18.53 8.00 17.13
C GLY A 316 19.36 9.28 17.38
N PHE A 317 20.47 9.49 16.67
CA PHE A 317 21.43 10.58 16.87
C PHE A 317 21.51 11.48 15.63
N ARG A 318 21.32 12.79 15.81
CA ARG A 318 21.15 13.77 14.73
C ARG A 318 22.35 14.71 14.63
N PHE A 319 22.52 15.39 13.49
CA PHE A 319 23.58 16.41 13.35
C PHE A 319 23.51 17.53 14.42
N ALA A 320 22.31 17.88 14.89
CA ALA A 320 22.16 18.83 16.01
C ALA A 320 22.73 18.29 17.34
N ASP A 321 22.67 16.98 17.55
CA ASP A 321 23.19 16.30 18.75
C ASP A 321 24.72 16.30 18.77
N LEU A 322 25.37 16.25 17.60
CA LEU A 322 26.82 16.39 17.49
C LEU A 322 27.32 17.73 18.05
N LYS A 323 26.59 18.82 17.83
CA LYS A 323 26.93 20.15 18.40
C LYS A 323 26.75 20.19 19.92
N ILE A 324 25.75 19.48 20.44
CA ILE A 324 25.52 19.32 21.89
C ILE A 324 26.69 18.54 22.51
N ILE A 325 27.14 17.47 21.87
CA ILE A 325 28.27 16.64 22.32
C ILE A 325 29.60 17.38 22.23
N ASP A 326 29.83 18.16 21.16
CA ASP A 326 31.03 19.00 21.02
C ASP A 326 31.14 20.08 22.11
N SER A 327 29.99 20.53 22.61
CA SER A 327 29.87 21.57 23.63
C SER A 327 29.29 21.06 24.95
N PHE A 328 29.50 19.76 25.25
CA PHE A 328 28.81 19.01 26.30
C PHE A 328 28.80 19.71 27.66
N ALA A 329 29.97 20.17 28.14
CA ALA A 329 30.07 20.88 29.41
C ALA A 329 29.18 22.13 29.48
N SER A 330 29.09 22.91 28.41
CA SER A 330 28.24 24.10 28.34
C SER A 330 26.76 23.76 28.13
N SER A 331 26.44 22.81 27.24
CA SER A 331 25.06 22.39 26.96
C SER A 331 24.37 21.81 28.19
N TYR A 332 25.13 21.10 29.02
CA TYR A 332 24.61 20.42 30.21
C TYR A 332 24.92 21.11 31.55
N ALA A 333 25.60 22.27 31.54
CA ALA A 333 26.00 23.03 32.74
C ALA A 333 24.85 23.33 33.73
N GLN A 334 23.61 23.40 33.26
CA GLN A 334 22.40 23.72 34.05
C GLN A 334 21.40 22.57 34.14
N ASN A 335 21.75 21.38 33.64
CA ASN A 335 20.88 20.21 33.74
C ASN A 335 21.10 19.52 35.10
N GLU A 336 20.16 19.69 36.03
CA GLU A 336 20.28 19.12 37.38
C GLU A 336 20.15 17.58 37.43
N TRP A 337 19.48 16.96 36.45
CA TRP A 337 19.38 15.51 36.38
C TRP A 337 20.73 14.88 35.98
N ILE A 338 21.37 15.39 34.92
CA ILE A 338 22.62 14.80 34.45
C ILE A 338 23.78 14.98 35.47
N LYS A 339 23.78 16.08 36.26
CA LYS A 339 24.70 16.28 37.41
C LYS A 339 24.54 15.23 38.51
N LYS A 340 23.36 14.62 38.63
CA LYS A 340 23.06 13.58 39.62
C LYS A 340 23.54 12.21 39.18
N ILE A 341 23.50 11.91 37.88
CA ILE A 341 23.94 10.60 37.36
C ILE A 341 25.44 10.57 37.05
N ILE A 342 26.05 11.65 36.54
CA ILE A 342 27.45 11.62 36.07
C ILE A 342 28.21 12.94 36.27
N ASP A 343 29.55 12.86 36.33
CA ASP A 343 30.42 14.04 36.31
C ASP A 343 30.57 14.58 34.87
N ILE A 344 29.81 15.64 34.59
CA ILE A 344 29.82 16.36 33.30
C ILE A 344 31.24 16.77 32.87
N ARG A 345 32.13 17.11 33.80
CA ARG A 345 33.49 17.57 33.46
C ARG A 345 34.31 16.40 32.91
N LYS A 346 34.29 15.24 33.58
CA LYS A 346 34.97 14.03 33.11
C LYS A 346 34.48 13.59 31.73
N VAL A 347 33.16 13.60 31.51
CA VAL A 347 32.56 13.26 30.21
C VAL A 347 32.97 14.26 29.12
N SER A 348 32.96 15.55 29.43
CA SER A 348 33.40 16.58 28.48
C SER A 348 34.91 16.53 28.20
N GLU A 349 35.74 16.01 29.10
CA GLU A 349 37.14 15.72 28.81
C GLU A 349 37.31 14.49 27.91
N ALA A 350 36.57 13.42 28.21
CA ALA A 350 36.59 12.18 27.44
C ALA A 350 36.14 12.37 25.97
N LEU A 351 35.24 13.33 25.72
CA LEU A 351 34.71 13.70 24.41
C LEU A 351 35.54 14.74 23.63
N LYS A 352 36.64 15.29 24.21
CA LYS A 352 37.52 16.23 23.49
C LYS A 352 38.01 15.74 22.11
N PRO A 353 38.27 14.43 21.89
CA PRO A 353 38.66 13.93 20.58
C PRO A 353 37.59 14.09 19.49
N ILE A 354 36.29 14.19 19.79
CA ILE A 354 35.25 14.33 18.74
C ILE A 354 35.25 15.70 18.04
N HIS A 355 35.93 16.70 18.62
CA HIS A 355 35.84 18.09 18.20
C HIS A 355 36.29 18.40 16.74
N PRO A 356 37.39 17.84 16.22
CA PRO A 356 37.77 18.00 14.81
C PRO A 356 36.68 17.45 13.86
N PHE A 357 36.07 16.31 14.21
CA PHE A 357 34.98 15.71 13.44
C PHE A 357 33.71 16.57 13.45
N SER A 358 33.32 17.09 14.62
CA SER A 358 32.20 18.05 14.73
C SER A 358 32.40 19.25 13.80
N LYS A 359 33.57 19.91 13.90
CA LYS A 359 33.92 21.08 13.07
C LYS A 359 33.99 20.77 11.57
N LYS A 360 34.48 19.59 11.17
CA LYS A 360 34.52 19.18 9.76
C LYS A 360 33.10 18.96 9.23
N THR A 361 32.27 18.24 9.99
CA THR A 361 30.86 17.97 9.64
C THR A 361 30.06 19.27 9.52
N GLU A 362 30.28 20.22 10.44
CA GLU A 362 29.66 21.54 10.39
C GLU A 362 30.04 22.33 9.14
N LYS A 363 31.33 22.42 8.81
CA LYS A 363 31.79 23.08 7.57
C LYS A 363 31.20 22.46 6.31
N ILE A 364 31.04 21.13 6.27
CA ILE A 364 30.39 20.44 5.14
C ILE A 364 28.90 20.82 5.07
N SER A 365 28.19 20.82 6.21
CA SER A 365 26.79 21.25 6.30
C SER A 365 26.59 22.69 5.83
N GLU A 366 27.43 23.62 6.26
CA GLU A 366 27.40 25.03 5.85
C GLU A 366 27.72 25.21 4.35
N ALA A 367 28.70 24.48 3.83
CA ALA A 367 29.06 24.51 2.42
C ALA A 367 27.93 23.96 1.52
N LEU A 368 27.29 22.85 1.91
CA LEU A 368 26.13 22.31 1.19
C LEU A 368 24.94 23.29 1.22
N ASN A 369 24.63 23.87 2.38
CA ASN A 369 23.51 24.79 2.52
C ASN A 369 23.72 26.12 1.77
N SER A 370 24.95 26.64 1.70
CA SER A 370 25.26 27.85 0.92
C SER A 370 25.16 27.65 -0.60
N HIS A 371 25.27 26.41 -1.08
CA HIS A 371 25.10 26.05 -2.50
C HIS A 371 23.77 25.35 -2.79
N LYS A 372 22.79 25.43 -1.87
CA LYS A 372 21.49 24.78 -2.01
C LYS A 372 20.75 25.24 -3.29
N PRO A 373 20.26 24.32 -4.13
CA PRO A 373 19.35 24.62 -5.24
C PRO A 373 18.05 25.27 -4.75
N LYS A 374 17.50 26.20 -5.53
CA LYS A 374 16.17 26.79 -5.26
C LYS A 374 15.09 25.71 -5.27
N SER A 375 15.18 24.75 -6.20
CA SER A 375 14.23 23.65 -6.36
C SER A 375 14.95 22.36 -6.73
N MET A 376 15.57 21.70 -5.74
CA MET A 376 16.21 20.38 -5.92
C MET A 376 15.20 19.32 -6.42
N TYR A 377 13.93 19.44 -6.03
CA TYR A 377 12.86 18.55 -6.50
C TYR A 377 12.60 18.71 -8.00
N GLU A 378 12.39 19.93 -8.48
CA GLU A 378 12.13 20.20 -9.91
C GLU A 378 13.32 19.81 -10.79
N MET A 379 14.54 20.05 -10.32
CA MET A 379 15.75 19.62 -11.02
C MET A 379 15.88 18.09 -11.07
N LEU A 380 15.61 17.37 -9.97
CA LEU A 380 15.66 15.90 -9.99
C LEU A 380 14.54 15.30 -10.84
N ASP A 381 13.31 15.79 -10.73
CA ASP A 381 12.18 15.37 -11.59
C ASP A 381 12.46 15.65 -13.08
N TYR A 382 13.09 16.79 -13.40
CA TYR A 382 13.52 17.08 -14.76
C TYR A 382 14.59 16.10 -15.26
N LEU A 383 15.59 15.78 -14.44
CA LEU A 383 16.65 14.83 -14.78
C LEU A 383 16.13 13.38 -14.88
N GLN A 384 15.26 12.94 -13.96
CA GLN A 384 14.70 11.58 -13.95
C GLN A 384 13.85 11.26 -15.18
N LYS A 385 13.33 12.26 -15.91
CA LYS A 385 12.71 12.03 -17.23
C LYS A 385 13.69 11.38 -18.21
N PHE A 386 14.97 11.69 -18.12
CA PHE A 386 16.01 11.09 -18.95
C PHE A 386 16.44 9.70 -18.45
N GLU A 387 15.93 9.20 -17.31
CA GLU A 387 16.28 7.88 -16.79
C GLU A 387 15.62 6.78 -17.63
N VAL A 388 16.32 6.40 -18.70
CA VAL A 388 16.05 5.20 -19.49
C VAL A 388 17.25 4.27 -19.38
N SER A 389 17.02 3.02 -19.04
CA SER A 389 18.09 2.05 -18.91
C SER A 389 18.84 1.87 -20.24
N SER A 390 20.07 1.34 -20.19
CA SER A 390 20.85 1.11 -21.41
C SER A 390 20.19 0.04 -22.30
N PHE A 391 19.70 0.41 -23.49
CA PHE A 391 19.25 -0.51 -24.53
C PHE A 391 19.85 -0.15 -25.91
N GLU A 392 19.83 -1.12 -26.83
CA GLU A 392 20.06 -0.87 -28.26
C GLU A 392 18.72 -0.77 -28.99
N PRO A 393 18.27 0.44 -29.38
CA PRO A 393 16.95 0.62 -30.02
C PRO A 393 16.85 -0.03 -31.40
N ARG A 394 17.98 -0.30 -32.06
CA ARG A 394 18.05 -0.50 -33.50
C ARG A 394 17.18 -1.68 -33.97
N ASP A 395 17.34 -2.85 -33.36
CA ASP A 395 16.67 -4.07 -33.82
C ASP A 395 15.16 -4.06 -33.49
N VAL A 396 14.78 -3.40 -32.38
CA VAL A 396 13.38 -3.15 -32.03
C VAL A 396 12.73 -2.22 -33.07
N ILE A 397 13.36 -1.09 -33.39
CA ILE A 397 12.80 -0.10 -34.33
C ILE A 397 12.76 -0.65 -35.76
N ILE A 398 13.84 -1.29 -36.22
CA ILE A 398 13.89 -1.92 -37.55
C ILE A 398 12.90 -3.08 -37.63
N GLY A 399 12.86 -3.96 -36.63
CA GLY A 399 11.92 -5.09 -36.60
C GLY A 399 10.46 -4.63 -36.61
N ALA A 400 10.13 -3.63 -35.78
CA ALA A 400 8.82 -3.00 -35.78
C ALA A 400 8.45 -2.47 -37.17
N MET A 401 9.32 -1.69 -37.78
CA MET A 401 9.02 -1.05 -39.06
C MET A 401 9.04 -2.02 -40.24
N LYS A 402 9.78 -3.12 -40.13
CA LYS A 402 9.65 -4.27 -41.02
C LYS A 402 8.24 -4.88 -40.93
N CYS A 403 7.65 -4.99 -39.75
CA CYS A 403 6.26 -5.41 -39.61
C CYS A 403 5.24 -4.46 -40.25
N ALA A 404 5.54 -3.16 -40.34
CA ALA A 404 4.71 -2.20 -41.07
C ALA A 404 4.93 -2.23 -42.60
N ASN A 405 6.18 -2.35 -43.05
CA ASN A 405 6.56 -2.21 -44.46
C ASN A 405 6.46 -3.49 -45.28
N ASP A 406 6.75 -4.66 -44.70
CA ASP A 406 6.74 -5.96 -45.40
C ASP A 406 5.32 -6.55 -45.53
N ASN A 407 4.32 -5.99 -44.83
CA ASN A 407 2.93 -6.40 -44.97
C ASN A 407 2.20 -5.44 -45.94
N ASP A 408 2.09 -5.86 -47.21
CA ASP A 408 1.33 -5.14 -48.24
C ASP A 408 -0.12 -4.83 -47.81
N ASP A 409 -0.68 -5.60 -46.88
CA ASP A 409 -2.04 -5.41 -46.37
C ASP A 409 -2.28 -3.99 -45.79
N LEU A 410 -1.25 -3.33 -45.23
CA LEU A 410 -1.33 -1.94 -44.74
C LEU A 410 -1.61 -0.91 -45.85
N LYS A 411 -1.32 -1.26 -47.11
CA LYS A 411 -1.60 -0.44 -48.30
C LYS A 411 -3.07 -0.52 -48.73
N VAL A 412 -3.80 -1.55 -48.26
CA VAL A 412 -5.24 -1.70 -48.50
C VAL A 412 -5.99 -0.75 -47.58
N HIS A 413 -6.48 0.35 -48.14
CA HIS A 413 -7.25 1.33 -47.38
C HIS A 413 -8.67 0.80 -47.12
N ILE A 414 -8.93 0.38 -45.87
CA ILE A 414 -10.28 0.12 -45.40
C ILE A 414 -10.97 1.49 -45.26
N SER A 415 -11.90 1.79 -46.18
CA SER A 415 -12.67 3.04 -46.20
C SER A 415 -13.72 3.11 -45.08
N ASP A 416 -14.17 1.95 -44.61
CA ASP A 416 -15.31 1.80 -43.72
C ASP A 416 -14.99 0.82 -42.59
N ILE A 417 -14.26 1.29 -41.57
CA ILE A 417 -14.19 0.58 -40.29
C ILE A 417 -15.61 0.63 -39.69
N PHE A 418 -16.30 -0.50 -39.74
CA PHE A 418 -17.70 -0.58 -39.32
C PHE A 418 -17.86 -0.24 -37.83
N ASP A 419 -18.86 0.58 -37.49
CA ASP A 419 -19.10 0.98 -36.10
C ASP A 419 -19.37 -0.24 -35.20
N PHE A 420 -18.53 -0.42 -34.20
CA PHE A 420 -18.63 -1.50 -33.23
C PHE A 420 -19.71 -1.23 -32.16
N GLY A 421 -20.12 0.02 -31.94
CA GLY A 421 -21.05 0.43 -30.89
C GLY A 421 -22.34 -0.39 -30.89
N GLY A 422 -23.05 -0.44 -32.03
CA GLY A 422 -24.30 -1.20 -32.13
C GLY A 422 -24.18 -2.70 -31.84
N MET A 423 -23.04 -3.33 -32.17
CA MET A 423 -22.79 -4.74 -31.84
C MET A 423 -22.37 -4.91 -30.37
N HIS A 424 -21.57 -3.98 -29.83
CA HIS A 424 -21.19 -3.94 -28.42
C HIS A 424 -22.42 -3.84 -27.52
N ASP A 425 -23.33 -2.91 -27.83
CA ASP A 425 -24.56 -2.69 -27.10
C ASP A 425 -25.48 -3.90 -27.19
N SER A 426 -25.59 -4.52 -28.38
CA SER A 426 -26.38 -5.74 -28.58
C SER A 426 -25.90 -6.91 -27.72
N LEU A 427 -24.58 -7.15 -27.68
CA LEU A 427 -23.96 -8.20 -26.85
C LEU A 427 -24.00 -7.87 -25.35
N THR A 428 -23.92 -6.59 -24.98
CA THR A 428 -23.99 -6.11 -23.59
C THR A 428 -25.41 -6.17 -23.03
N SER A 429 -26.41 -5.82 -23.84
CA SER A 429 -27.82 -6.05 -23.55
C SER A 429 -28.09 -7.55 -23.33
N LEU A 430 -27.60 -8.39 -24.24
CA LEU A 430 -27.74 -9.84 -24.13
C LEU A 430 -27.08 -10.43 -22.87
N ARG A 431 -25.89 -9.94 -22.49
CA ARG A 431 -25.26 -10.27 -21.20
C ARG A 431 -26.13 -9.86 -20.01
N SER A 432 -26.75 -8.68 -20.07
CA SER A 432 -27.60 -8.15 -19.00
C SER A 432 -28.83 -9.04 -18.80
N GLU A 433 -29.46 -9.52 -19.88
CA GLU A 433 -30.58 -10.44 -19.78
C GLU A 433 -30.18 -11.84 -19.26
N MET A 434 -28.99 -12.34 -19.60
CA MET A 434 -28.47 -13.57 -18.97
C MET A 434 -28.20 -13.40 -17.46
N VAL A 435 -27.76 -12.22 -17.02
CA VAL A 435 -27.60 -11.89 -15.60
C VAL A 435 -28.97 -11.83 -14.90
N ASN A 436 -29.98 -11.25 -15.56
CA ASN A 436 -31.37 -11.23 -15.06
C ASN A 436 -31.92 -12.66 -14.91
N LEU A 437 -31.81 -13.51 -15.94
CA LEU A 437 -32.25 -14.91 -15.88
C LEU A 437 -31.52 -15.67 -14.76
N ARG A 438 -30.20 -15.50 -14.63
CA ARG A 438 -29.43 -16.13 -13.55
C ARG A 438 -29.92 -15.71 -12.16
N LYS A 439 -30.28 -14.43 -11.98
CA LYS A 439 -30.88 -13.92 -10.74
C LYS A 439 -32.23 -14.58 -10.47
N MET A 440 -33.12 -14.65 -11.46
CA MET A 440 -34.44 -15.30 -11.32
C MET A 440 -34.31 -16.78 -10.95
N LEU A 441 -33.43 -17.53 -11.63
CA LEU A 441 -33.15 -18.94 -11.33
C LEU A 441 -32.65 -19.12 -9.88
N LYS A 442 -31.74 -18.24 -9.43
CA LYS A 442 -31.23 -18.26 -8.06
C LYS A 442 -32.36 -18.01 -7.04
N GLU A 443 -33.15 -16.95 -7.21
CA GLU A 443 -34.27 -16.61 -6.31
C GLU A 443 -35.30 -17.75 -6.23
N ALA A 444 -35.57 -18.42 -7.35
CA ALA A 444 -36.50 -19.54 -7.42
C ALA A 444 -35.96 -20.80 -6.70
N ALA A 445 -34.66 -21.09 -6.84
CA ALA A 445 -34.02 -22.21 -6.15
C ALA A 445 -33.81 -21.93 -4.63
N GLU A 446 -33.52 -20.69 -4.24
CA GLU A 446 -33.50 -20.25 -2.84
C GLU A 446 -34.89 -20.38 -2.19
N PHE A 447 -35.95 -20.03 -2.92
CA PHE A 447 -37.32 -20.27 -2.49
C PHE A 447 -37.62 -21.76 -2.30
N ALA A 448 -37.28 -22.62 -3.27
CA ALA A 448 -37.51 -24.06 -3.19
C ALA A 448 -36.77 -24.70 -1.99
N LYS A 449 -35.55 -24.26 -1.70
CA LYS A 449 -34.75 -24.70 -0.53
C LYS A 449 -35.22 -24.10 0.81
N SER A 450 -36.06 -23.06 0.80
CA SER A 450 -36.43 -22.34 2.03
C SER A 450 -37.02 -23.26 3.11
N ALA A 451 -36.79 -22.93 4.37
CA ALA A 451 -37.25 -23.74 5.50
C ALA A 451 -38.79 -23.83 5.57
N GLU A 452 -39.51 -22.79 5.15
CA GLU A 452 -40.98 -22.77 5.01
C GLU A 452 -41.45 -23.83 3.99
N VAL A 453 -40.89 -23.79 2.77
CA VAL A 453 -41.23 -24.74 1.69
C VAL A 453 -40.83 -26.17 2.06
N THR A 454 -39.60 -26.37 2.51
CA THR A 454 -39.09 -27.69 2.90
C THR A 454 -39.95 -28.34 4.01
N LYS A 455 -40.41 -27.55 4.99
CA LYS A 455 -41.27 -28.04 6.07
C LYS A 455 -42.66 -28.46 5.56
N LEU A 456 -43.21 -27.71 4.61
CA LEU A 456 -44.53 -28.01 4.04
C LEU A 456 -44.47 -29.24 3.11
N LEU A 457 -43.44 -29.34 2.26
CA LEU A 457 -43.21 -30.53 1.42
C LEU A 457 -43.01 -31.80 2.25
N LYS A 458 -42.25 -31.73 3.36
CA LYS A 458 -42.11 -32.88 4.28
C LYS A 458 -43.43 -33.30 4.92
N GLY A 459 -44.32 -32.34 5.22
CA GLY A 459 -45.67 -32.65 5.70
C GLY A 459 -46.53 -33.35 4.64
N LEU A 460 -46.45 -32.90 3.37
CA LEU A 460 -47.11 -33.59 2.26
C LEU A 460 -46.62 -35.03 2.09
N VAL A 461 -45.31 -35.28 2.18
CA VAL A 461 -44.73 -36.63 2.15
C VAL A 461 -45.27 -37.52 3.28
N GLN A 462 -45.42 -36.97 4.49
CA GLN A 462 -45.96 -37.70 5.65
C GLN A 462 -47.46 -37.99 5.58
N ILE A 463 -48.25 -37.11 4.95
CA ILE A 463 -49.69 -37.34 4.72
C ILE A 463 -49.86 -38.36 3.58
N SER A 464 -49.18 -38.13 2.45
CA SER A 464 -49.26 -39.01 1.28
C SER A 464 -48.75 -40.42 1.57
N GLY A 465 -47.72 -40.57 2.40
CA GLY A 465 -47.22 -41.89 2.82
C GLY A 465 -48.23 -42.73 3.59
N ARG A 466 -49.21 -42.10 4.28
CA ARG A 466 -50.27 -42.80 5.02
C ARG A 466 -51.52 -43.11 4.19
N ALA A 467 -51.60 -42.62 2.95
CA ALA A 467 -52.70 -42.95 2.04
C ALA A 467 -52.79 -44.45 1.72
N THR A 468 -51.67 -45.19 1.84
CA THR A 468 -51.63 -46.66 1.70
C THR A 468 -52.20 -47.40 2.92
N GLU A 469 -52.27 -46.76 4.08
CA GLU A 469 -52.83 -47.32 5.32
C GLU A 469 -54.30 -46.94 5.48
N SER A 470 -54.63 -45.67 5.21
CA SER A 470 -55.98 -45.12 5.37
C SER A 470 -56.20 -43.94 4.42
N LEU A 471 -56.78 -44.23 3.24
CA LEU A 471 -57.00 -43.21 2.21
C LEU A 471 -57.98 -42.11 2.65
N GLU A 472 -59.05 -42.47 3.36
CA GLU A 472 -60.08 -41.51 3.81
C GLU A 472 -59.51 -40.51 4.83
N GLU A 473 -58.69 -40.98 5.77
CA GLU A 473 -58.01 -40.12 6.74
C GLU A 473 -56.92 -39.28 6.06
N ALA A 474 -56.18 -39.82 5.10
CA ALA A 474 -55.19 -39.06 4.33
C ALA A 474 -55.83 -37.95 3.48
N VAL A 475 -57.01 -38.18 2.86
CA VAL A 475 -57.78 -37.14 2.14
C VAL A 475 -58.23 -36.04 3.10
N LYS A 476 -58.73 -36.41 4.29
CA LYS A 476 -59.15 -35.44 5.30
C LYS A 476 -57.96 -34.60 5.79
N GLU A 477 -56.87 -35.25 6.19
CA GLU A 477 -55.66 -34.57 6.64
C GLU A 477 -55.07 -33.66 5.56
N LEU A 478 -55.05 -34.06 4.28
CA LEU A 478 -54.53 -33.23 3.20
C LEU A 478 -55.38 -31.95 2.98
N ASN A 479 -56.71 -32.08 3.05
CA ASN A 479 -57.62 -30.94 2.92
C ASN A 479 -57.47 -29.95 4.10
N ASP A 480 -57.25 -30.46 5.32
CA ASP A 480 -56.99 -29.63 6.51
C ASP A 480 -55.53 -29.11 6.56
N PHE A 481 -54.60 -29.68 5.78
CA PHE A 481 -53.17 -29.34 5.81
C PHE A 481 -52.86 -28.00 5.13
N LYS A 482 -53.00 -26.92 5.91
CA LYS A 482 -52.45 -25.59 5.62
C LYS A 482 -52.76 -25.09 4.19
N PRO A 483 -54.04 -25.06 3.78
CA PRO A 483 -54.42 -24.77 2.40
C PRO A 483 -54.02 -23.35 1.95
N VAL A 484 -53.93 -22.39 2.88
CA VAL A 484 -53.51 -21.01 2.58
C VAL A 484 -52.02 -20.96 2.23
N GLU A 485 -51.17 -21.59 3.04
CA GLU A 485 -49.73 -21.66 2.84
C GLU A 485 -49.37 -22.50 1.61
N MET A 486 -50.07 -23.62 1.38
CA MET A 486 -49.90 -24.42 0.17
C MET A 486 -50.28 -23.65 -1.09
N LYS A 487 -51.43 -22.96 -1.10
CA LYS A 487 -51.82 -22.07 -2.20
C LYS A 487 -50.79 -20.96 -2.45
N LYS A 488 -50.25 -20.34 -1.39
CA LYS A 488 -49.19 -19.32 -1.46
C LYS A 488 -47.91 -19.88 -2.10
N ILE A 489 -47.47 -21.09 -1.72
CA ILE A 489 -46.29 -21.74 -2.30
C ILE A 489 -46.49 -22.04 -3.78
N LEU A 490 -47.58 -22.72 -4.15
CA LEU A 490 -47.84 -23.11 -5.53
C LEU A 490 -48.03 -21.89 -6.44
N THR A 491 -48.68 -20.83 -5.94
CA THR A 491 -48.77 -19.54 -6.65
C THR A 491 -47.39 -18.92 -6.88
N LYS A 492 -46.50 -18.95 -5.87
CA LYS A 492 -45.15 -18.39 -6.00
C LYS A 492 -44.24 -19.23 -6.92
N ALA A 493 -44.36 -20.56 -6.89
CA ALA A 493 -43.67 -21.45 -7.84
C ALA A 493 -44.14 -21.20 -9.30
N SER A 494 -45.46 -21.06 -9.51
CA SER A 494 -46.03 -20.70 -10.81
C SER A 494 -45.61 -19.29 -11.28
N LYS A 495 -45.41 -18.35 -10.35
CA LYS A 495 -44.81 -17.06 -10.68
C LYS A 495 -43.36 -17.22 -11.16
N PHE A 496 -42.51 -17.96 -10.45
CA PHE A 496 -41.13 -18.20 -10.89
C PHE A 496 -41.04 -18.90 -12.26
N LYS A 497 -41.95 -19.84 -12.57
CA LYS A 497 -42.10 -20.39 -13.93
C LYS A 497 -42.32 -19.30 -14.98
N THR A 498 -43.21 -18.35 -14.69
CA THR A 498 -43.54 -17.23 -15.59
C THR A 498 -42.39 -16.25 -15.72
N ASP A 499 -41.72 -15.92 -14.60
CA ASP A 499 -40.58 -14.99 -14.55
C ASP A 499 -39.38 -15.58 -15.34
N VAL A 500 -39.01 -16.86 -15.09
CA VAL A 500 -37.95 -17.57 -15.82
C VAL A 500 -38.26 -17.67 -17.32
N ARG A 501 -39.50 -18.03 -17.70
CA ARG A 501 -39.92 -18.09 -19.11
C ARG A 501 -39.88 -16.72 -19.78
N THR A 502 -40.22 -15.65 -19.05
CA THR A 502 -40.09 -14.27 -19.53
C THR A 502 -38.63 -13.91 -19.76
N GLY A 503 -37.73 -14.27 -18.84
CA GLY A 503 -36.28 -14.09 -18.99
C GLY A 503 -35.71 -14.85 -20.19
N GLN A 504 -36.09 -16.12 -20.38
CA GLN A 504 -35.73 -16.89 -21.58
C GLN A 504 -36.20 -16.19 -22.86
N PHE A 505 -37.46 -15.75 -22.91
CA PHE A 505 -38.00 -15.06 -24.08
C PHE A 505 -37.31 -13.71 -24.37
N ALA A 506 -36.99 -12.93 -23.33
CA ALA A 506 -36.23 -11.69 -23.47
C ALA A 506 -34.85 -11.95 -24.09
N ILE A 507 -34.15 -12.98 -23.60
CA ILE A 507 -32.88 -13.42 -24.16
C ILE A 507 -33.04 -13.90 -25.62
N GLN A 508 -34.02 -14.75 -25.93
CA GLN A 508 -34.28 -15.21 -27.31
C GLN A 508 -34.52 -14.02 -28.26
N LYS A 509 -35.33 -13.05 -27.84
CA LYS A 509 -35.62 -11.84 -28.61
C LYS A 509 -34.35 -11.00 -28.85
N GLN A 510 -33.53 -10.81 -27.82
CA GLN A 510 -32.28 -10.06 -27.93
C GLN A 510 -31.24 -10.80 -28.80
N THR A 511 -31.16 -12.13 -28.68
CA THR A 511 -30.32 -12.97 -29.55
C THR A 511 -30.79 -12.94 -31.00
N GLN A 512 -32.10 -12.96 -31.27
CA GLN A 512 -32.63 -12.81 -32.63
C GLN A 512 -32.24 -11.46 -33.23
N ALA A 513 -32.48 -10.36 -32.51
CA ALA A 513 -32.06 -9.02 -32.96
C ALA A 513 -30.54 -8.92 -33.17
N THR A 514 -29.74 -9.60 -32.33
CA THR A 514 -28.29 -9.68 -32.52
C THR A 514 -27.93 -10.48 -33.78
N LEU A 515 -28.58 -11.63 -34.01
CA LEU A 515 -28.36 -12.52 -35.16
C LEU A 515 -28.73 -11.91 -36.52
N GLU A 516 -29.61 -10.90 -36.56
CA GLU A 516 -29.94 -10.16 -37.79
C GLU A 516 -28.75 -9.34 -38.31
N HIS A 517 -27.78 -9.00 -37.45
CA HIS A 517 -26.61 -8.20 -37.79
C HIS A 517 -25.27 -8.94 -37.60
N LEU A 518 -25.23 -9.95 -36.73
CA LEU A 518 -24.02 -10.68 -36.33
C LEU A 518 -23.27 -11.38 -37.49
N PRO A 519 -23.92 -12.04 -38.47
CA PRO A 519 -23.19 -12.66 -39.59
C PRO A 519 -22.42 -11.61 -40.40
N ASN A 520 -23.11 -10.57 -40.87
CA ASN A 520 -22.53 -9.48 -41.64
C ASN A 520 -21.44 -8.74 -40.87
N PHE A 521 -21.60 -8.58 -39.56
CA PHE A 521 -20.58 -8.02 -38.68
C PHE A 521 -19.34 -8.92 -38.59
N LEU A 522 -19.52 -10.22 -38.31
CA LEU A 522 -18.41 -11.17 -38.16
C LEU A 522 -17.69 -11.44 -39.49
N ASP A 523 -18.39 -11.45 -40.62
CA ASP A 523 -17.79 -11.58 -41.95
C ASP A 523 -16.91 -10.37 -42.28
N LYS A 524 -17.40 -9.14 -42.03
CA LYS A 524 -16.60 -7.91 -42.19
C LYS A 524 -15.42 -7.88 -41.23
N PHE A 525 -15.64 -8.21 -39.95
CA PHE A 525 -14.60 -8.27 -38.94
C PHE A 525 -13.52 -9.30 -39.31
N GLU A 526 -13.91 -10.49 -39.74
CA GLU A 526 -12.98 -11.54 -40.14
C GLU A 526 -12.18 -11.13 -41.38
N SER A 527 -12.80 -10.48 -42.37
CA SER A 527 -12.06 -9.93 -43.52
C SER A 527 -11.00 -8.93 -43.05
N ILE A 528 -11.41 -7.92 -42.29
CA ILE A 528 -10.49 -6.88 -41.77
C ILE A 528 -9.40 -7.50 -40.90
N PHE A 529 -9.74 -8.43 -40.00
CA PHE A 529 -8.78 -9.10 -39.13
C PHE A 529 -7.81 -9.98 -39.93
N LYS A 530 -8.29 -10.72 -40.94
CA LYS A 530 -7.44 -11.51 -41.85
C LYS A 530 -6.42 -10.62 -42.54
N ASP A 531 -6.86 -9.48 -43.06
CA ASP A 531 -6.04 -8.47 -43.73
C ASP A 531 -5.16 -7.67 -42.74
N ARG A 532 -5.18 -7.96 -41.44
CA ARG A 532 -4.27 -7.35 -40.43
C ARG A 532 -3.50 -8.38 -39.60
N LYS A 533 -3.83 -9.66 -39.73
CA LYS A 533 -3.27 -10.79 -38.95
C LYS A 533 -1.76 -10.95 -39.17
N GLY A 534 -1.25 -10.61 -40.35
CA GLY A 534 0.19 -10.62 -40.66
C GLY A 534 0.97 -9.63 -39.79
N ILE A 535 0.52 -8.38 -39.76
CA ILE A 535 1.12 -7.28 -38.97
C ILE A 535 1.04 -7.59 -37.48
N PHE A 536 -0.12 -8.00 -36.98
CA PHE A 536 -0.32 -8.35 -35.57
C PHE A 536 0.53 -9.55 -35.11
N ARG A 537 0.70 -10.56 -35.97
CA ARG A 537 1.62 -11.67 -35.69
C ARG A 537 3.06 -11.18 -35.66
N CYS A 538 3.48 -10.44 -36.69
CA CYS A 538 4.84 -9.91 -36.77
C CYS A 538 5.17 -9.05 -35.53
N LEU A 539 4.30 -8.10 -35.18
CA LEU A 539 4.40 -7.29 -33.96
C LEU A 539 4.57 -8.15 -32.72
N LYS A 540 3.74 -9.16 -32.52
CA LYS A 540 3.83 -10.06 -31.36
C LYS A 540 5.14 -10.84 -31.31
N ASP A 541 5.60 -11.34 -32.46
CA ASP A 541 6.81 -12.15 -32.56
C ASP A 541 8.13 -11.32 -32.45
N LEU A 542 8.06 -9.98 -32.42
CA LEU A 542 9.22 -9.12 -32.12
C LEU A 542 9.73 -9.34 -30.69
N PRO A 543 11.06 -9.39 -30.46
CA PRO A 543 11.65 -9.56 -29.15
C PRO A 543 11.38 -8.34 -28.27
N PHE A 544 10.35 -8.44 -27.41
CA PHE A 544 9.96 -7.39 -26.47
C PHE A 544 10.58 -7.65 -25.11
N GLY A 545 11.91 -7.49 -25.06
CA GLY A 545 12.62 -7.46 -23.79
C GLY A 545 12.40 -6.14 -23.06
N LYS A 546 13.46 -5.69 -22.39
CA LYS A 546 13.48 -4.40 -21.69
C LYS A 546 13.45 -3.25 -22.70
N GLU A 547 14.12 -3.45 -23.82
CA GLU A 547 14.52 -2.46 -24.83
C GLU A 547 13.32 -1.65 -25.33
N SER A 548 12.25 -2.31 -25.74
CA SER A 548 11.09 -1.65 -26.36
C SER A 548 10.29 -0.75 -25.42
N LYS A 549 10.19 -1.11 -24.13
CA LYS A 549 9.53 -0.26 -23.12
C LYS A 549 10.33 1.01 -22.85
N GLU A 550 11.65 0.89 -22.93
CA GLU A 550 12.57 2.00 -22.75
C GLU A 550 12.63 2.89 -24.00
N THR A 551 12.47 2.32 -25.21
CA THR A 551 12.19 3.08 -26.45
C THR A 551 10.94 3.95 -26.31
N ILE A 552 9.84 3.39 -25.80
CA ILE A 552 8.58 4.11 -25.54
C ILE A 552 8.79 5.25 -24.54
N ARG A 553 9.61 5.04 -23.50
CA ARG A 553 9.96 6.07 -22.51
C ARG A 553 10.84 7.17 -23.11
N ALA A 554 11.78 6.83 -23.99
CA ALA A 554 12.71 7.79 -24.59
C ALA A 554 12.03 8.78 -25.57
N ILE A 555 10.90 8.44 -26.19
CA ILE A 555 10.25 9.30 -27.20
C ILE A 555 9.64 10.59 -26.60
N PRO A 556 8.77 10.55 -25.56
CA PRO A 556 8.29 11.75 -24.88
C PRO A 556 9.42 12.61 -24.29
N VAL A 557 10.53 11.97 -23.96
CA VAL A 557 11.72 12.57 -23.38
C VAL A 557 12.42 13.43 -24.43
N ILE A 558 12.64 12.94 -25.65
CA ILE A 558 13.11 13.75 -26.80
C ILE A 558 12.27 15.03 -26.99
N TRP A 559 10.94 14.95 -26.84
CA TRP A 559 10.05 16.11 -26.96
C TRP A 559 10.14 17.09 -25.78
N ALA A 560 10.42 16.59 -24.56
CA ALA A 560 10.57 17.42 -23.37
C ALA A 560 11.83 18.32 -23.40
N HIS A 561 12.81 18.03 -24.26
CA HIS A 561 14.12 18.70 -24.26
C HIS A 561 14.18 20.04 -24.99
N PHE A 562 13.09 20.50 -25.60
CA PHE A 562 13.05 21.83 -26.21
C PHE A 562 12.96 22.97 -25.18
N TYR A 563 12.71 22.65 -23.91
CA TYR A 563 12.68 23.61 -22.81
C TYR A 563 13.21 23.01 -21.49
N ILE A 564 14.46 23.33 -21.15
CA ILE A 564 14.94 23.20 -19.76
C ILE A 564 14.35 24.40 -19.00
N PRO A 565 13.60 24.21 -17.89
CA PRO A 565 13.10 25.33 -17.09
C PRO A 565 14.25 26.24 -16.62
N PRO A 566 14.11 27.58 -16.68
CA PRO A 566 15.17 28.51 -16.25
C PRO A 566 15.63 28.30 -14.79
N THR A 567 14.70 27.91 -13.92
CA THR A 567 14.91 27.41 -12.55
C THR A 567 15.90 26.25 -12.51
N VAL A 568 15.67 25.22 -13.32
CA VAL A 568 16.56 24.06 -13.47
C VAL A 568 17.91 24.47 -14.05
N VAL A 569 17.96 25.37 -15.05
CA VAL A 569 19.24 25.85 -15.62
C VAL A 569 20.10 26.56 -14.56
N GLU A 570 19.51 27.43 -13.73
CA GLU A 570 20.22 28.13 -12.66
C GLU A 570 20.73 27.18 -11.56
N ASP A 571 19.95 26.14 -11.23
CA ASP A 571 20.30 25.19 -10.18
C ASP A 571 21.29 24.10 -10.65
N LEU A 572 21.28 23.72 -11.94
CA LEU A 572 22.25 22.77 -12.52
C LEU A 572 23.69 23.24 -12.32
N ASP A 573 23.95 24.55 -12.47
CA ASP A 573 25.29 25.12 -12.36
C ASP A 573 25.85 25.11 -10.91
N LYS A 574 25.02 24.79 -9.90
CA LYS A 574 25.45 24.56 -8.50
C LYS A 574 25.91 23.13 -8.24
N LEU A 575 25.43 22.15 -9.02
CA LEU A 575 25.74 20.73 -8.81
C LEU A 575 27.24 20.38 -8.82
N PRO A 576 28.11 20.97 -9.66
CA PRO A 576 29.55 20.69 -9.62
C PRO A 576 30.19 21.04 -8.27
N GLU A 577 29.72 22.11 -7.63
CA GLU A 577 30.26 22.59 -6.36
C GLU A 577 29.74 21.76 -5.20
N LEU A 578 28.47 21.36 -5.21
CA LEU A 578 27.92 20.36 -4.29
C LEU A 578 28.65 19.02 -4.40
N SER A 579 28.94 18.56 -5.63
CA SER A 579 29.74 17.37 -5.88
C SER A 579 31.17 17.52 -5.34
N ARG A 580 31.78 18.71 -5.45
CA ARG A 580 33.11 19.01 -4.88
C ARG A 580 33.11 18.97 -3.36
N ILE A 581 32.13 19.58 -2.71
CA ILE A 581 31.99 19.58 -1.25
C ILE A 581 31.88 18.14 -0.71
N LEU A 582 31.10 17.28 -1.36
CA LEU A 582 30.99 15.86 -0.99
C LEU A 582 32.26 15.06 -1.32
N TRP A 583 32.93 15.35 -2.43
CA TRP A 583 34.18 14.69 -2.80
C TRP A 583 35.32 15.01 -1.83
N ASP A 584 35.49 16.29 -1.47
CA ASP A 584 36.49 16.78 -0.51
C ASP A 584 36.16 16.36 0.94
N ALA A 585 34.91 15.95 1.20
CA ALA A 585 34.49 15.32 2.45
C ALA A 585 34.94 13.85 2.57
N ARG A 586 35.60 13.26 1.57
CA ARG A 586 36.25 11.94 1.72
C ARG A 586 37.62 12.01 2.39
N ASP A 587 38.41 13.04 2.11
CA ASP A 587 39.73 13.22 2.70
C ASP A 587 39.59 13.68 4.15
N GLN A 588 39.82 12.75 5.08
CA GLN A 588 39.71 12.93 6.52
C GLN A 588 40.96 12.53 7.31
N ASP A 589 42.08 12.18 6.66
CA ASP A 589 43.27 11.66 7.36
C ASP A 589 43.77 12.65 8.42
N LYS A 590 43.90 13.92 8.04
CA LYS A 590 44.26 15.01 8.96
C LYS A 590 43.26 15.18 10.12
N MET A 591 41.98 14.97 9.87
CA MET A 591 40.96 15.06 10.91
C MET A 591 41.12 13.89 11.90
N ILE A 592 41.33 12.66 11.42
CA ILE A 592 41.59 11.47 12.27
C ILE A 592 42.87 11.65 13.10
N GLU A 593 43.92 12.24 12.52
CA GLU A 593 45.15 12.63 13.21
C GLU A 593 44.84 13.64 14.34
N GLU A 594 44.16 14.76 14.03
CA GLU A 594 43.75 15.78 15.01
C GLU A 594 42.82 15.22 16.12
N MET A 595 42.04 14.17 15.85
CA MET A 595 41.25 13.45 16.86
C MET A 595 42.17 12.60 17.76
N SER A 596 43.09 11.85 17.14
CA SER A 596 44.00 10.93 17.82
C SER A 596 44.96 11.65 18.77
N GLU A 597 45.47 12.82 18.39
CA GLU A 597 46.28 13.71 19.24
C GLU A 597 45.55 14.19 20.50
N ARG A 598 44.20 14.19 20.50
CA ARG A 598 43.36 14.66 21.60
C ARG A 598 42.91 13.55 22.54
N ARG A 599 43.26 12.28 22.27
CA ARG A 599 42.87 11.10 23.07
C ARG A 599 43.31 11.29 24.52
N THR A 600 42.42 10.98 25.48
CA THR A 600 42.69 11.13 26.92
C THR A 600 42.46 9.81 27.66
N GLU A 601 43.02 9.68 28.87
CA GLU A 601 42.70 8.57 29.77
C GLU A 601 41.20 8.52 30.12
N ALA A 602 40.52 9.68 30.16
CA ALA A 602 39.09 9.76 30.37
C ALA A 602 38.30 9.19 29.18
N SER A 603 38.84 9.29 27.95
CA SER A 603 38.26 8.69 26.74
C SER A 603 38.24 7.16 26.84
N GLU A 604 39.37 6.53 27.23
CA GLU A 604 39.43 5.07 27.41
C GLU A 604 38.41 4.55 28.41
N LYS A 605 38.24 5.24 29.54
CA LYS A 605 37.32 4.83 30.61
C LYS A 605 35.85 4.89 30.21
N LEU A 606 35.51 5.60 29.13
CA LEU A 606 34.14 5.68 28.61
C LEU A 606 33.86 4.72 27.44
N LYS A 607 34.88 4.06 26.87
CA LYS A 607 34.74 3.21 25.66
C LYS A 607 33.63 2.16 25.75
N TRP A 608 33.37 1.61 26.93
CA TRP A 608 32.26 0.66 27.15
C TRP A 608 30.87 1.28 26.86
N LEU A 609 30.63 2.57 27.15
CA LEU A 609 29.38 3.23 26.76
C LEU A 609 29.18 3.24 25.24
N GLY A 610 30.28 3.32 24.48
CA GLY A 610 30.25 3.26 23.02
C GLY A 610 29.75 1.91 22.49
N THR A 611 30.00 0.79 23.19
CA THR A 611 29.54 -0.54 22.75
C THR A 611 28.01 -0.68 22.84
N GLN A 612 27.38 0.07 23.74
CA GLN A 612 25.92 0.09 23.92
C GLN A 612 25.20 0.98 22.90
N SER A 613 25.92 1.84 22.16
CA SER A 613 25.38 2.85 21.24
C SER A 613 24.31 2.31 20.28
N ASN A 614 24.50 1.13 19.68
CA ASN A 614 23.53 0.62 18.71
C ASN A 614 22.19 0.26 19.38
N THR A 615 22.19 -0.50 20.47
CA THR A 615 20.94 -0.91 21.15
C THR A 615 20.25 0.30 21.81
N VAL A 616 21.02 1.22 22.40
CA VAL A 616 20.48 2.50 22.91
C VAL A 616 19.88 3.31 21.77
N GLY A 617 20.63 3.56 20.70
CA GLY A 617 20.24 4.44 19.61
C GLY A 617 19.05 3.93 18.79
N GLN A 618 19.03 2.64 18.43
CA GLN A 618 17.88 2.03 17.75
C GLN A 618 16.63 2.10 18.63
N SER A 619 16.78 1.87 19.95
CA SER A 619 15.67 2.01 20.89
C SER A 619 15.18 3.46 20.97
N ILE A 620 16.08 4.45 21.09
CA ILE A 620 15.67 5.87 21.16
C ILE A 620 15.05 6.33 19.84
N GLU A 621 15.53 5.85 18.68
CA GLU A 621 14.94 6.13 17.38
C GLU A 621 13.50 5.62 17.27
N GLY A 622 13.26 4.37 17.65
CA GLY A 622 11.92 3.80 17.70
C GLY A 622 10.98 4.57 18.65
N ILE A 623 11.46 4.94 19.86
CA ILE A 623 10.70 5.76 20.81
C ILE A 623 10.42 7.17 20.25
N MET A 624 11.37 7.78 19.54
CA MET A 624 11.17 9.04 18.84
C MET A 624 10.11 8.93 17.76
N ASN A 625 10.11 7.84 16.98
CA ASN A 625 9.12 7.60 15.94
C ASN A 625 7.71 7.41 16.54
N LEU A 626 7.58 6.66 17.65
CA LEU A 626 6.33 6.58 18.42
C LEU A 626 5.85 7.95 18.94
N ARG A 627 6.76 8.77 19.49
CA ARG A 627 6.46 10.15 19.91
C ARG A 627 5.99 11.02 18.74
N ASN A 628 6.68 10.94 17.60
CA ASN A 628 6.34 11.71 16.42
C ASN A 628 4.96 11.30 15.86
N LEU A 629 4.57 10.02 15.91
CA LEU A 629 3.21 9.60 15.52
C LEU A 629 2.11 10.24 16.39
N LEU A 630 2.35 10.45 17.69
CA LEU A 630 1.42 11.20 18.56
C LEU A 630 1.25 12.66 18.08
N GLU A 631 2.34 13.31 17.66
CA GLU A 631 2.30 14.67 17.11
C GLU A 631 1.58 14.73 15.74
N HIS A 632 1.60 13.63 14.98
CA HIS A 632 0.92 13.48 13.68
C HIS A 632 -0.50 12.88 13.75
N ARG A 633 -1.18 12.88 14.90
CA ARG A 633 -2.53 12.31 15.07
C ARG A 633 -3.57 12.79 14.03
N LYS A 634 -3.51 14.06 13.62
CA LYS A 634 -4.38 14.63 12.57
C LYS A 634 -4.19 13.97 11.19
N SER A 635 -2.98 13.49 10.88
CA SER A 635 -2.71 12.73 9.65
C SER A 635 -3.42 11.37 9.70
N PHE A 636 -3.46 10.70 10.86
CA PHE A 636 -4.22 9.47 11.04
C PHE A 636 -5.73 9.70 10.85
N GLU A 637 -6.29 10.76 11.42
CA GLU A 637 -7.71 11.15 11.23
C GLU A 637 -8.03 11.43 9.75
N ALA A 638 -7.14 12.14 9.05
CA ALA A 638 -7.27 12.40 7.61
C ALA A 638 -7.16 11.12 6.77
N ILE A 639 -6.26 10.20 7.12
CA ILE A 639 -6.11 8.90 6.44
C ILE A 639 -7.32 8.02 6.67
N GLN A 640 -7.84 7.95 7.89
CA GLN A 640 -9.06 7.19 8.18
C GLN A 640 -10.25 7.74 7.38
N THR A 641 -10.47 9.06 7.42
CA THR A 641 -11.55 9.72 6.66
C THR A 641 -11.40 9.48 5.15
N GLY A 642 -10.19 9.57 4.61
CA GLY A 642 -9.92 9.28 3.20
C GLY A 642 -10.14 7.81 2.85
N GLY A 643 -9.69 6.89 3.69
CA GLY A 643 -9.85 5.45 3.47
C GLY A 643 -11.30 4.97 3.55
N GLU A 644 -12.13 5.61 4.36
CA GLU A 644 -13.59 5.39 4.37
C GLU A 644 -14.23 5.85 3.05
N ILE A 645 -13.79 6.98 2.48
CA ILE A 645 -14.27 7.51 1.19
C ILE A 645 -13.82 6.63 0.00
N PHE A 646 -12.61 6.06 0.05
CA PHE A 646 -11.99 5.30 -1.04
C PHE A 646 -11.92 3.78 -0.79
N GLU A 647 -12.73 3.27 0.14
CA GLU A 647 -12.86 1.84 0.48
C GLU A 647 -11.49 1.14 0.68
N MET A 648 -10.65 1.71 1.54
CA MET A 648 -9.31 1.21 1.89
C MET A 648 -9.32 0.39 3.17
N ASN A 649 -8.57 -0.71 3.18
CA ASN A 649 -8.36 -1.48 4.40
C ASN A 649 -7.29 -0.80 5.28
N LEU A 650 -7.71 -0.12 6.33
CA LEU A 650 -6.84 0.59 7.28
C LEU A 650 -6.74 -0.09 8.65
N THR A 651 -6.96 -1.41 8.72
CA THR A 651 -7.00 -2.16 9.98
C THR A 651 -5.68 -2.11 10.76
N GLU A 652 -4.53 -2.19 10.07
CA GLU A 652 -3.21 -2.05 10.70
C GLU A 652 -3.03 -0.63 11.26
N PHE A 653 -3.31 0.39 10.45
CA PHE A 653 -3.29 1.81 10.84
C PHE A 653 -4.07 2.09 12.13
N GLN A 654 -5.29 1.55 12.24
CA GLN A 654 -6.13 1.69 13.44
C GLN A 654 -5.59 0.93 14.66
N ARG A 655 -4.85 -0.18 14.45
CA ARG A 655 -4.22 -0.93 15.54
C ARG A 655 -2.95 -0.24 16.03
N THR A 656 -2.11 0.25 15.12
CA THR A 656 -0.91 1.03 15.43
C THR A 656 -1.27 2.25 16.27
N ILE A 657 -2.21 3.11 15.84
CA ILE A 657 -2.55 4.33 16.60
C ILE A 657 -3.09 4.02 18.01
N ARG A 658 -3.90 2.96 18.17
CA ARG A 658 -4.34 2.49 19.50
C ARG A 658 -3.18 1.95 20.35
N GLY A 659 -2.22 1.28 19.72
CA GLY A 659 -0.98 0.84 20.35
C GLY A 659 -0.15 2.01 20.86
N VAL A 660 0.05 3.06 20.05
CA VAL A 660 0.78 4.28 20.45
C VAL A 660 0.04 5.02 21.58
N ASP A 661 -1.28 5.20 21.48
CA ASP A 661 -2.10 5.82 22.55
C ASP A 661 -2.00 5.01 23.87
N THR A 662 -2.01 3.66 23.79
CA THR A 662 -1.88 2.77 24.96
C THR A 662 -0.48 2.83 25.57
N TRP A 663 0.56 2.82 24.73
CA TRP A 663 1.96 2.98 25.13
C TRP A 663 2.18 4.30 25.89
N ALA A 664 1.72 5.41 25.31
CA ALA A 664 1.86 6.74 25.92
C ALA A 664 1.14 6.87 27.28
N ALA A 665 0.00 6.19 27.44
CA ALA A 665 -0.75 6.17 28.70
C ALA A 665 -0.22 5.16 29.74
N GLY A 666 0.55 4.16 29.32
CA GLY A 666 1.10 3.11 30.19
C GLY A 666 2.41 3.48 30.90
N ILE A 667 3.02 4.62 30.57
CA ILE A 667 4.30 5.05 31.12
C ILE A 667 4.10 5.72 32.49
N PRO A 668 4.88 5.35 33.53
CA PRO A 668 4.78 5.96 34.84
C PRO A 668 5.31 7.41 34.86
N ASP A 669 5.01 8.15 35.94
CA ASP A 669 5.53 9.50 36.13
C ASP A 669 7.03 9.49 36.51
N LEU A 670 7.89 9.70 35.51
CA LEU A 670 9.35 9.65 35.64
C LEU A 670 10.00 11.05 35.81
N ARG A 671 9.21 12.10 36.10
CA ARG A 671 9.70 13.50 36.09
C ARG A 671 10.75 13.83 37.15
N ASN A 672 10.75 13.10 38.26
CA ASN A 672 11.69 13.27 39.37
C ASN A 672 12.67 12.08 39.51
N GLU A 673 12.75 11.23 38.48
CA GLU A 673 13.51 9.99 38.54
C GLU A 673 15.02 10.23 38.35
N GLU A 674 15.84 9.59 39.18
CA GLU A 674 17.30 9.74 39.24
C GLU A 674 18.02 8.45 38.83
N GLU A 675 17.35 7.28 38.92
CA GLU A 675 17.92 5.99 38.54
C GLU A 675 17.65 5.68 37.04
N VAL A 676 18.69 5.36 36.26
CA VAL A 676 18.57 5.10 34.81
C VAL A 676 17.73 3.85 34.50
N VAL A 677 17.83 2.79 35.32
CA VAL A 677 17.04 1.56 35.17
C VAL A 677 15.51 1.80 35.22
N ARG A 678 15.06 2.88 35.86
CA ARG A 678 13.63 3.20 36.03
C ARG A 678 12.97 3.69 34.74
N PHE A 679 13.74 4.01 33.70
CA PHE A 679 13.20 4.30 32.36
C PHE A 679 12.81 3.02 31.58
N ALA A 680 13.15 1.82 32.06
CA ALA A 680 12.82 0.54 31.43
C ALA A 680 11.33 0.30 31.06
N PRO A 681 10.30 0.84 31.77
CA PRO A 681 8.91 0.73 31.35
C PRO A 681 8.63 1.35 29.97
N VAL A 682 9.34 2.41 29.58
CA VAL A 682 9.17 3.10 28.28
C VAL A 682 9.36 2.12 27.11
N PHE A 683 10.35 1.23 27.24
CA PHE A 683 10.69 0.23 26.22
C PHE A 683 9.82 -1.03 26.34
N ARG A 684 9.57 -1.52 27.57
CA ARG A 684 8.70 -2.69 27.81
C ARG A 684 7.26 -2.49 27.32
N GLU A 685 6.74 -1.28 27.36
CA GLU A 685 5.45 -0.96 26.75
C GLU A 685 5.57 -0.76 25.22
N ALA A 686 6.68 -0.23 24.71
CA ALA A 686 6.90 0.00 23.28
C ALA A 686 6.96 -1.31 22.45
N VAL A 687 7.49 -2.40 23.03
CA VAL A 687 7.49 -3.76 22.44
C VAL A 687 6.10 -4.21 21.96
N LYS A 688 5.04 -3.73 22.62
CA LYS A 688 3.65 -4.10 22.39
C LYS A 688 2.99 -3.33 21.23
N VAL A 689 3.64 -2.29 20.71
CA VAL A 689 3.09 -1.49 19.59
C VAL A 689 3.35 -2.21 18.26
N GLU A 690 2.27 -2.53 17.54
CA GLU A 690 2.36 -3.07 16.17
C GLU A 690 2.54 -1.94 15.15
N GLY A 691 3.41 -2.14 14.16
CA GLY A 691 3.61 -1.23 13.03
C GLY A 691 2.61 -1.44 11.89
N VAL A 692 2.72 -0.58 10.87
CA VAL A 692 2.00 -0.72 9.59
C VAL A 692 2.98 -1.28 8.57
N GLU A 693 2.80 -2.54 8.17
CA GLU A 693 3.74 -3.20 7.25
C GLU A 693 3.37 -2.95 5.79
N ASN A 694 2.08 -2.75 5.50
CA ASN A 694 1.51 -2.58 4.15
C ASN A 694 1.41 -1.12 3.66
N LEU A 695 2.15 -0.17 4.26
CA LEU A 695 2.09 1.25 3.90
C LEU A 695 2.25 1.51 2.39
N GLU A 696 3.18 0.80 1.74
CA GLU A 696 3.47 1.00 0.31
C GLU A 696 2.33 0.50 -0.59
N GLU A 697 1.60 -0.54 -0.18
CA GLU A 697 0.38 -1.01 -0.87
C GLU A 697 -0.71 0.06 -0.79
N ILE A 698 -0.88 0.69 0.37
CA ILE A 698 -1.83 1.80 0.57
C ILE A 698 -1.45 2.99 -0.32
N ARG A 699 -0.16 3.36 -0.40
CA ARG A 699 0.33 4.44 -1.29
C ARG A 699 0.10 4.11 -2.77
N GLN A 700 0.40 2.90 -3.20
CA GLN A 700 0.18 2.46 -4.57
C GLN A 700 -1.31 2.50 -4.93
N LYS A 701 -2.21 2.05 -4.04
CA LYS A 701 -3.67 2.17 -4.24
C LYS A 701 -4.12 3.64 -4.30
N VAL A 702 -3.57 4.53 -3.49
CA VAL A 702 -3.84 5.98 -3.57
C VAL A 702 -3.36 6.56 -4.90
N LYS A 703 -2.20 6.16 -5.39
CA LYS A 703 -1.68 6.59 -6.70
C LYS A 703 -2.59 6.14 -7.85
N GLU A 704 -3.04 4.88 -7.84
CA GLU A 704 -3.97 4.33 -8.82
C GLU A 704 -5.33 5.04 -8.84
N ILE A 705 -5.82 5.49 -7.67
CA ILE A 705 -7.01 6.35 -7.58
C ILE A 705 -6.72 7.74 -8.18
N GLY A 706 -5.53 8.29 -7.92
CA GLY A 706 -5.03 9.55 -8.48
C GLY A 706 -4.98 9.59 -10.01
N ASP A 707 -4.55 8.49 -10.62
CA ASP A 707 -4.45 8.32 -12.08
C ASP A 707 -5.82 8.10 -12.75
N GLY A 708 -6.89 7.89 -11.97
CA GLY A 708 -8.26 7.70 -12.43
C GLY A 708 -9.08 8.99 -12.64
N ARG A 709 -10.23 8.89 -13.32
CA ARG A 709 -11.20 10.00 -13.46
C ARG A 709 -11.99 10.20 -12.16
N MET A 710 -11.41 10.86 -11.16
CA MET A 710 -12.12 11.29 -9.93
C MET A 710 -13.16 12.39 -10.18
N LYS A 711 -14.26 12.34 -9.43
CA LYS A 711 -15.28 13.41 -9.38
C LYS A 711 -14.74 14.67 -8.70
N ARG A 712 -15.44 15.81 -8.87
CA ARG A 712 -14.97 17.11 -8.35
C ARG A 712 -14.96 17.14 -6.81
N GLU A 713 -15.92 16.46 -6.19
CA GLU A 713 -16.10 16.37 -4.74
C GLU A 713 -15.02 15.49 -4.07
N GLU A 714 -14.46 14.52 -4.80
CA GLU A 714 -13.48 13.54 -4.30
C GLU A 714 -12.05 14.11 -4.23
N ARG A 715 -11.75 15.17 -5.00
CA ARG A 715 -10.39 15.75 -5.11
C ARG A 715 -9.85 16.37 -3.81
N ILE A 716 -10.70 17.03 -3.02
CA ILE A 716 -10.27 17.69 -1.77
C ILE A 716 -10.01 16.67 -0.65
N PRO A 717 -10.83 15.62 -0.44
CA PRO A 717 -10.47 14.47 0.37
C PRO A 717 -9.18 13.78 -0.12
N PHE A 718 -9.05 13.52 -1.42
CA PHE A 718 -7.86 12.88 -2.00
C PHE A 718 -6.57 13.66 -1.70
N GLY A 719 -6.54 14.97 -1.98
CA GLY A 719 -5.38 15.82 -1.70
C GLY A 719 -5.09 16.02 -0.21
N ARG A 720 -6.01 15.66 0.70
CA ARG A 720 -5.74 15.57 2.15
C ARG A 720 -5.16 14.20 2.52
N LEU A 721 -5.71 13.12 1.96
CA LEU A 721 -5.20 11.75 2.14
C LEU A 721 -3.75 11.62 1.67
N GLN A 722 -3.43 12.13 0.47
CA GLN A 722 -2.08 12.08 -0.09
C GLN A 722 -1.07 12.81 0.82
N ARG A 723 -1.35 14.07 1.20
CA ARG A 723 -0.48 14.84 2.11
C ARG A 723 -0.34 14.21 3.49
N ALA A 724 -1.39 13.55 3.99
CA ALA A 724 -1.33 12.84 5.26
C ALA A 724 -0.43 11.59 5.19
N LEU A 725 -0.48 10.84 4.09
CA LEU A 725 0.42 9.70 3.85
C LEU A 725 1.87 10.15 3.63
N GLU A 726 2.11 11.18 2.83
CA GLU A 726 3.43 11.81 2.66
C GLU A 726 3.98 12.34 4.00
N GLY A 727 3.12 12.89 4.85
CA GLY A 727 3.49 13.33 6.20
C GLY A 727 3.92 12.18 7.13
N LEU A 728 3.32 10.99 7.00
CA LEU A 728 3.66 9.81 7.82
C LEU A 728 4.81 8.96 7.27
N ASP A 729 5.10 9.05 5.97
CA ASP A 729 6.26 8.40 5.32
C ASP A 729 7.57 8.75 6.04
N ASN A 730 7.69 10.02 6.48
CA ASN A 730 8.82 10.57 7.20
C ASN A 730 8.89 10.17 8.70
N VAL A 731 7.92 9.42 9.22
CA VAL A 731 7.83 9.08 10.66
C VAL A 731 8.22 7.63 10.97
N GLY A 732 8.35 6.77 9.95
CA GLY A 732 8.87 5.40 10.12
C GLY A 732 7.93 4.47 10.91
N MET A 733 6.83 4.03 10.28
CA MET A 733 5.77 3.24 10.95
C MET A 733 6.05 1.73 11.12
N LYS A 734 7.28 1.26 10.87
CA LYS A 734 7.67 -0.16 10.97
C LYS A 734 8.35 -0.47 12.31
N PHE A 735 7.56 -0.55 13.38
CA PHE A 735 8.07 -0.80 14.74
C PHE A 735 8.64 -2.19 14.98
N SER A 736 8.34 -3.15 14.10
CA SER A 736 8.91 -4.50 14.10
C SER A 736 10.44 -4.52 14.14
N GLY A 737 11.10 -3.56 13.47
CA GLY A 737 12.56 -3.43 13.44
C GLY A 737 13.20 -3.07 14.79
N TYR A 738 12.49 -2.40 15.69
CA TYR A 738 13.03 -1.95 16.98
C TYR A 738 12.79 -2.92 18.13
N ARG A 739 11.89 -3.91 17.98
CA ARG A 739 11.44 -4.78 19.08
C ARG A 739 12.60 -5.43 19.86
N LYS A 740 13.55 -6.03 19.15
CA LYS A 740 14.71 -6.69 19.77
C LYS A 740 15.50 -5.71 20.65
N HIS A 741 15.74 -4.49 20.16
CA HIS A 741 16.49 -3.49 20.89
C HIS A 741 15.74 -2.99 22.13
N TYR A 742 14.41 -2.83 22.05
CA TYR A 742 13.59 -2.52 23.24
C TYR A 742 13.62 -3.62 24.31
N GLU A 743 13.71 -4.88 23.92
CA GLU A 743 13.82 -6.03 24.84
C GLU A 743 15.18 -6.02 25.54
N GLU A 744 16.27 -5.84 24.79
CA GLU A 744 17.64 -5.69 25.31
C GLU A 744 17.83 -4.44 26.20
N MET A 745 17.09 -3.36 25.92
CA MET A 745 17.26 -2.07 26.60
C MET A 745 17.04 -2.13 28.13
N VAL A 746 16.31 -3.13 28.63
CA VAL A 746 16.10 -3.29 30.09
C VAL A 746 17.40 -3.61 30.81
N GLU A 747 18.20 -4.53 30.26
CA GLU A 747 19.50 -4.93 30.81
C GLU A 747 20.52 -3.80 30.62
N VAL A 748 20.54 -3.19 29.43
CA VAL A 748 21.42 -2.06 29.11
C VAL A 748 21.20 -0.86 30.05
N LEU A 749 19.97 -0.55 30.45
CA LEU A 749 19.70 0.54 31.41
C LEU A 749 20.18 0.24 32.83
N ASP A 750 20.27 -1.03 33.23
CA ASP A 750 20.79 -1.46 34.54
C ASP A 750 22.32 -1.34 34.54
N ASP A 751 22.98 -1.90 33.52
CA ASP A 751 24.44 -1.78 33.32
C ASP A 751 24.88 -0.31 33.23
N LEU A 752 24.14 0.53 32.49
CA LEU A 752 24.38 1.98 32.41
C LEU A 752 24.24 2.67 33.78
N GLY A 753 23.28 2.22 34.61
CA GLY A 753 23.10 2.72 35.97
C GLY A 753 24.29 2.42 36.86
N ILE A 754 24.77 1.17 36.84
CA ILE A 754 25.97 0.73 37.57
C ILE A 754 27.19 1.53 37.12
N PHE A 755 27.45 1.56 35.81
CA PHE A 755 28.58 2.27 35.22
C PHE A 755 28.60 3.76 35.58
N PHE A 756 27.45 4.45 35.52
CA PHE A 756 27.38 5.87 35.87
C PHE A 756 27.70 6.12 37.35
N MET A 757 27.27 5.25 38.27
CA MET A 757 27.66 5.35 39.68
C MET A 757 29.17 5.17 39.86
N GLU A 758 29.74 4.11 39.29
CA GLU A 758 31.19 3.83 39.35
C GLU A 758 32.01 4.98 38.78
N TYR A 759 31.66 5.47 37.59
CA TYR A 759 32.38 6.55 36.92
C TYR A 759 32.27 7.89 37.67
N ARG A 760 31.14 8.15 38.34
CA ARG A 760 30.93 9.36 39.15
C ARG A 760 31.79 9.33 40.41
N PHE A 761 31.70 8.27 41.22
CA PHE A 761 32.37 8.18 42.52
C PHE A 761 33.83 7.69 42.44
N GLY A 762 34.24 7.14 41.29
CA GLY A 762 35.50 6.42 41.08
C GLY A 762 35.46 5.02 41.69
N GLU A 763 36.55 4.26 41.53
CA GLU A 763 36.82 3.02 42.28
C GLU A 763 37.05 3.33 43.77
N ARG A 764 36.03 3.83 44.45
CA ARG A 764 35.84 3.53 45.87
C ARG A 764 35.16 2.18 45.90
N GLU A 765 35.60 1.33 46.83
CA GLU A 765 34.91 0.09 47.17
C GLU A 765 33.41 0.38 47.29
N ILE A 766 32.65 -0.07 46.28
CA ILE A 766 31.21 -0.27 46.43
C ILE A 766 31.13 -1.17 47.67
N PRO A 767 30.41 -0.79 48.74
CA PRO A 767 30.29 -1.66 49.90
C PRO A 767 29.69 -2.97 49.40
N GLU A 768 30.52 -4.01 49.38
CA GLU A 768 30.23 -5.28 48.75
C GLU A 768 28.87 -5.74 49.25
N VAL A 769 27.85 -5.74 48.36
CA VAL A 769 26.55 -6.33 48.66
C VAL A 769 26.81 -7.84 48.67
N GLN A 770 27.32 -8.32 49.81
CA GLN A 770 27.87 -9.66 49.93
C GLN A 770 26.82 -10.67 49.43
N PRO A 771 27.13 -11.47 48.39
CA PRO A 771 26.23 -12.53 47.91
C PRO A 771 25.96 -13.65 48.94
N GLY A 772 26.40 -13.49 50.19
CA GLY A 772 26.36 -14.49 51.26
C GLY A 772 25.48 -14.14 52.47
N LEU A 773 24.57 -13.15 52.41
CA LEU A 773 23.63 -12.94 53.53
C LEU A 773 22.58 -14.05 53.64
N LEU A 774 22.16 -14.61 52.49
CA LEU A 774 21.20 -15.73 52.41
C LEU A 774 21.82 -17.10 52.75
N GLU A 775 23.14 -17.25 52.63
CA GLU A 775 23.83 -18.53 52.89
C GLU A 775 24.35 -18.68 54.32
N LYS A 776 24.36 -17.61 55.13
CA LYS A 776 24.83 -17.68 56.52
C LYS A 776 23.82 -18.47 57.39
N PRO A 777 24.25 -19.52 58.13
CA PRO A 777 23.33 -20.40 58.88
C PRO A 777 22.41 -19.68 59.89
N TRP A 778 22.85 -18.55 60.44
CA TRP A 778 22.07 -17.75 61.38
C TRP A 778 20.90 -17.00 60.72
N PHE A 779 20.97 -16.70 59.41
CA PHE A 779 19.88 -16.06 58.67
C PHE A 779 18.77 -17.07 58.33
N ILE A 780 19.15 -18.29 57.97
CA ILE A 780 18.23 -19.44 57.84
C ILE A 780 17.60 -19.78 59.21
N ALA A 781 18.37 -19.68 60.31
CA ALA A 781 17.83 -19.81 61.65
C ALA A 781 16.79 -18.72 61.98
N LEU A 782 17.05 -17.45 61.63
CA LEU A 782 16.08 -16.35 61.80
C LEU A 782 14.80 -16.56 60.98
N LEU A 783 14.91 -16.98 59.71
CA LEU A 783 13.75 -17.29 58.87
C LEU A 783 12.95 -18.48 59.39
N SER A 784 13.61 -19.51 59.92
CA SER A 784 12.91 -20.65 60.54
C SER A 784 12.24 -20.29 61.87
N VAL A 785 12.86 -19.45 62.71
CA VAL A 785 12.23 -18.91 63.94
C VAL A 785 11.03 -18.02 63.62
N SER A 786 11.14 -17.18 62.58
CA SER A 786 10.02 -16.38 62.05
C SER A 786 8.85 -17.29 61.59
N GLY A 787 9.14 -18.30 60.77
CA GLY A 787 8.15 -19.27 60.31
C GLY A 787 7.49 -20.06 61.45
N ILE A 788 8.26 -20.47 62.46
CA ILE A 788 7.75 -21.15 63.67
C ILE A 788 6.84 -20.21 64.48
N LEU A 789 7.20 -18.94 64.64
CA LEU A 789 6.35 -17.93 65.31
C LEU A 789 5.05 -17.69 64.53
N THR A 790 5.10 -17.61 63.20
CA THR A 790 3.89 -17.46 62.37
C THR A 790 2.98 -18.70 62.47
N LEU A 791 3.55 -19.90 62.46
CA LEU A 791 2.80 -21.16 62.65
C LEU A 791 2.23 -21.30 64.06
N LEU A 792 2.93 -20.84 65.09
CA LEU A 792 2.41 -20.78 66.47
C LEU A 792 1.27 -19.77 66.59
N ALA A 793 1.37 -18.60 65.97
CA ALA A 793 0.29 -17.60 65.94
C ALA A 793 -0.95 -18.14 65.20
N ALA A 794 -0.76 -18.79 64.04
CA ALA A 794 -1.85 -19.45 63.31
C ALA A 794 -2.48 -20.60 64.12
N GLY A 795 -1.65 -21.43 64.77
CA GLY A 795 -2.09 -22.53 65.64
C GLY A 795 -2.88 -22.05 66.86
N LEU A 796 -2.44 -20.95 67.50
CA LEU A 796 -3.16 -20.29 68.58
C LEU A 796 -4.47 -19.68 68.11
N GLY A 797 -4.51 -19.07 66.92
CA GLY A 797 -5.74 -18.57 66.29
C GLY A 797 -6.76 -19.69 66.04
N VAL A 798 -6.32 -20.80 65.44
CA VAL A 798 -7.16 -21.99 65.21
C VAL A 798 -7.63 -22.62 66.53
N TRP A 799 -6.76 -22.74 67.54
CA TRP A 799 -7.12 -23.26 68.87
C TRP A 799 -8.13 -22.36 69.58
N TYR A 800 -7.96 -21.04 69.53
CA TYR A 800 -8.87 -20.07 70.12
C TYR A 800 -10.27 -20.10 69.45
N CYS A 801 -10.32 -20.19 68.12
CA CYS A 801 -11.56 -20.42 67.37
C CYS A 801 -12.24 -21.74 67.78
N ARG A 802 -11.47 -22.83 67.90
CA ARG A 802 -11.99 -24.15 68.30
C ARG A 802 -12.52 -24.16 69.74
N LYS A 803 -11.90 -23.39 70.65
CA LYS A 803 -12.29 -23.27 72.07
C LYS A 803 -13.54 -22.40 72.29
N LYS A 804 -13.84 -21.44 71.41
CA LYS A 804 -14.99 -20.51 71.59
C LYS A 804 -16.27 -20.83 70.81
N LYS A 805 -16.33 -21.94 70.05
CA LYS A 805 -17.55 -22.43 69.35
C LYS A 805 -18.37 -21.34 68.61
N LYS A 806 -17.71 -20.38 67.95
CA LYS A 806 -18.37 -19.44 67.03
C LYS A 806 -17.97 -19.79 65.60
N LEU A 807 -18.97 -19.91 64.72
CA LEU A 807 -18.75 -20.14 63.30
C LEU A 807 -18.07 -18.91 62.67
N CYS A 808 -16.91 -19.13 62.04
CA CYS A 808 -16.39 -18.23 61.02
C CYS A 808 -16.72 -18.81 59.64
N PHE A 809 -17.01 -17.92 58.69
CA PHE A 809 -17.42 -18.18 57.30
C PHE A 809 -18.83 -18.74 57.08
N ARG A 810 -19.75 -17.80 56.85
CA ARG A 810 -20.77 -17.93 55.80
C ARG A 810 -21.09 -16.56 55.23
N ASP A 811 -20.62 -16.30 54.01
CA ASP A 811 -21.31 -15.36 53.12
C ASP A 811 -21.39 -15.98 51.71
N LYS A 812 -22.43 -15.62 50.96
CA LYS A 812 -22.81 -16.24 49.69
C LYS A 812 -22.50 -15.29 48.53
N GLY A 813 -21.63 -15.75 47.63
CA GLY A 813 -21.66 -15.32 46.24
C GLY A 813 -20.66 -14.23 45.84
N LYS A 814 -19.41 -14.64 45.62
CA LYS A 814 -18.57 -14.34 44.43
C LYS A 814 -17.17 -14.94 44.65
N ASN A 815 -16.67 -15.69 43.67
CA ASN A 815 -15.35 -16.32 43.74
C ASN A 815 -14.25 -15.32 43.34
N GLU A 816 -13.79 -14.49 44.26
CA GLU A 816 -12.51 -13.77 44.13
C GLU A 816 -11.74 -13.79 45.46
N LEU A 817 -10.53 -14.35 45.43
CA LEU A 817 -9.58 -14.28 46.54
C LEU A 817 -8.90 -12.91 46.52
N LYS A 818 -9.35 -11.98 47.36
CA LYS A 818 -8.64 -10.72 47.62
C LYS A 818 -7.82 -10.83 48.90
N LEU A 819 -6.52 -11.08 48.75
CA LEU A 819 -5.55 -11.00 49.83
C LEU A 819 -5.14 -9.53 50.05
N PHE A 820 -5.73 -8.90 51.04
CA PHE A 820 -5.22 -7.65 51.60
C PHE A 820 -4.04 -7.96 52.54
N PHE A 821 -2.85 -7.46 52.21
CA PHE A 821 -1.81 -7.24 53.21
C PHE A 821 -1.87 -5.78 53.66
N ILE A 822 -2.17 -5.59 54.94
CA ILE A 822 -2.04 -4.30 55.63
C ILE A 822 -0.67 -4.29 56.30
N LEU A 823 0.07 -3.20 56.11
CA LEU A 823 1.38 -2.93 56.70
C LEU A 823 1.35 -2.96 58.23
N ILE A 824 2.42 -3.50 58.82
CA ILE A 824 2.96 -3.04 60.10
C ILE A 824 4.47 -2.83 59.86
N ASN A 825 4.94 -1.60 60.13
CA ASN A 825 6.33 -1.19 59.96
C ASN A 825 7.24 -1.77 61.06
N ASP A 826 8.50 -2.04 60.72
CA ASP A 826 9.62 -1.11 60.98
C ASP A 826 10.65 -1.22 59.84
#